data_AF-A0A7K2M2W5-F1
#
_entry.id   AF-A0A7K2M2W5-F1
#
_cell.length_a   1.000
_cell.length_b   1.000
_cell.length_c   1.000
_cell.angle_alpha   90.00
_cell.angle_beta   90.00
_cell.angle_gamma   90.00
#
_symmetry.space_group_name_H-M   'P 1'
#
loop_
_entity.id
_entity.type
_entity.pdbx_description
1 polymer ?
#
loop_
_entity_poly.entity_id
_entity_poly.type
_entity_poly.pdbx_seq_one_letter_code
_entity_poly.pdbx_strand_id
1 'polypeptide(L)'
;PSPHVGWEGSGLALLQDPVEWPDRGRPRRAGVSSFGISGTNTHVILEQAPPTEPSLQATTPTGEPSVSPTQTGPSATASVPLVLSAKSDSALRAQAAALHDVLAGDTAPRPVDVAYTLARRSRFGHRAVIDAGQDVLDALAAVRDGHRHPRSVVGRAEADQRLAFLFSGQGSQRLGMGAELLDASPVYAAAFDAVATHLDPLLDVGLRELIVPEAELLRQTRYAQPALFAVEVALFRLAESYGLRPDFVIGHSVGELAAAHVAGVLELSDAAALVAARGRLMQSARDGGAMAAFAATEEQAAELVAAADGAVELAAVNGPGSIVLSGDADAVDRLVRHWKEAGHKAARLKVGHAFHSAHMDDVLDEFRAIAAGLSYAAPRIPVVSTITGAPAEPLELATPDYWVQQIRRPVRFADAVRAAYGLGVTRFAELGPDGTLTALAQESADGVVAVPLLRPGTPEQVSVRAALSRLLVAGVEVDLAPDLTGGCLVDLPVYPFETRRYWLDAPEENGTADAYGLDGTAHPLLAGRTELPDGGALFTGVLALRRQPWLADHRIDGRTLLPAAVLADLALSAGDALGRATLRDFLVRSPLELDAHADTPFQVAVDAAGEVAVRARAADGTWTVHATATVTDDPVTPASLPAAGPGTRIDLGDRDATYRLLDDAGYSYGPAFQGLTAATRQDGELRADAELSAAVRGSADAFGLHPALLDAALHILPLHTLGGPRLVPYALDGVRLHRRGASRVTAHLTAVGSDAYRLDLATPDGRPVLTVERLTLRPLPALAGLYRTAWEPAGPLPAPQGEADILPVPAERPGGDPLAAAEAVRAAVAERLAGDATAPLIVLTGGIAVTDDEPVLAGPAAVWGLIRAAQAEHPGRFALVDTDGTHDEAGLAAIAAQWPQAAVRTGTVHVPRLAPVGERTDTDDTRAPIDPPTVTGAPTVTDTSTATDTSATDTSTATDTVTGLVDTAAAPAPWPRSAAGGTVLVTGGTGALGRATARHLVTRYGVRTLLLVSRRGPGHP
;
A
#
# COMPACT_ATOMS: atom_id res chain seq x y z
N PRO A 1 -1.96 21.60 -23.82
CA PRO A 1 -2.01 20.42 -24.74
C PRO A 1 -0.65 20.23 -25.43
N SER A 2 -0.20 18.98 -25.65
CA SER A 2 1.09 18.69 -26.31
C SER A 2 1.06 19.10 -27.79
N PRO A 3 2.10 19.75 -28.35
CA PRO A 3 2.14 20.10 -29.77
C PRO A 3 2.32 18.88 -30.69
N HIS A 4 2.65 17.72 -30.13
CA HIS A 4 2.85 16.46 -30.88
C HIS A 4 1.54 15.67 -31.11
N VAL A 5 0.41 16.17 -30.61
CA VAL A 5 -0.92 15.59 -30.84
C VAL A 5 -1.74 16.60 -31.64
N GLY A 6 -2.30 16.18 -32.78
CA GLY A 6 -3.19 17.01 -33.57
C GLY A 6 -4.55 17.13 -32.89
N TRP A 7 -4.72 18.09 -31.98
CA TRP A 7 -5.95 18.24 -31.20
C TRP A 7 -7.13 18.71 -32.06
N GLU A 8 -6.91 19.70 -32.92
CA GLU A 8 -7.96 20.29 -33.76
C GLU A 8 -8.43 19.29 -34.82
N GLY A 9 -9.74 19.01 -34.86
CA GLY A 9 -10.33 18.02 -35.77
C GLY A 9 -10.20 16.55 -35.36
N SER A 10 -9.49 16.22 -34.27
CA SER A 10 -9.32 14.81 -33.81
C SER A 10 -10.53 14.19 -33.13
N GLY A 11 -11.49 15.01 -32.68
CA GLY A 11 -12.60 14.56 -31.83
C GLY A 11 -12.18 14.22 -30.39
N LEU A 12 -10.93 14.51 -30.00
CA LEU A 12 -10.41 14.34 -28.63
C LEU A 12 -10.44 15.67 -27.88
N ALA A 13 -10.87 15.64 -26.63
CA ALA A 13 -10.87 16.78 -25.72
C ALA A 13 -10.27 16.37 -24.37
N LEU A 14 -9.41 17.23 -23.81
CA LEU A 14 -8.89 17.04 -22.45
C LEU A 14 -9.91 17.59 -21.45
N LEU A 15 -10.34 16.77 -20.49
CA LEU A 15 -11.21 17.23 -19.40
C LEU A 15 -10.37 18.00 -18.36
N GLN A 16 -10.64 19.30 -18.21
CA GLN A 16 -10.00 20.17 -17.22
C GLN A 16 -10.90 20.44 -16.01
N ASP A 17 -12.21 20.29 -16.19
CA ASP A 17 -13.25 20.47 -15.17
C ASP A 17 -14.19 19.25 -15.20
N PRO A 18 -14.98 19.02 -14.13
CA PRO A 18 -16.04 18.01 -14.15
C PRO A 18 -17.09 18.33 -15.23
N VAL A 19 -17.27 17.42 -16.19
CA VAL A 19 -18.27 17.57 -17.26
C VAL A 19 -19.31 16.47 -17.12
N GLU A 20 -20.58 16.81 -17.27
CA GLU A 20 -21.67 15.84 -17.28
C GLU A 20 -21.55 14.90 -18.49
N TRP A 21 -21.74 13.61 -18.26
CA TRP A 21 -21.67 12.63 -19.34
C TRP A 21 -22.90 12.78 -20.26
N PRO A 22 -22.72 13.06 -21.56
CA PRO A 22 -23.85 13.33 -22.45
C PRO A 22 -24.76 12.12 -22.58
N ASP A 23 -26.05 12.30 -22.31
CA ASP A 23 -27.07 11.30 -22.62
C ASP A 23 -27.27 11.22 -24.14
N ARG A 24 -27.09 10.02 -24.69
CA ARG A 24 -27.25 9.73 -26.11
C ARG A 24 -28.20 8.57 -26.36
N GLY A 25 -29.06 8.23 -25.40
CA GLY A 25 -30.00 7.10 -25.50
C GLY A 25 -29.30 5.74 -25.60
N ARG A 26 -28.05 5.64 -25.13
CA ARG A 26 -27.23 4.41 -25.12
C ARG A 26 -26.38 4.35 -23.85
N PRO A 27 -26.01 3.15 -23.36
CA PRO A 27 -25.13 3.02 -22.19
C PRO A 27 -23.85 3.84 -22.35
N ARG A 28 -23.42 4.50 -21.26
CA ARG A 28 -22.15 5.24 -21.25
C ARG A 28 -21.01 4.24 -21.46
N ARG A 29 -20.02 4.59 -22.29
CA ARG A 29 -18.87 3.73 -22.61
C ARG A 29 -17.56 4.48 -22.45
N ALA A 30 -16.63 3.90 -21.70
CA ALA A 30 -15.29 4.43 -21.50
C ALA A 30 -14.25 3.41 -22.02
N GLY A 31 -13.17 3.89 -22.62
CA GLY A 31 -11.99 3.07 -22.91
C GLY A 31 -10.90 3.36 -21.88
N VAL A 32 -10.29 2.32 -21.33
CA VAL A 32 -9.11 2.42 -20.45
C VAL A 32 -7.94 1.75 -21.15
N SER A 33 -6.90 2.52 -21.45
CA SER A 33 -5.66 2.01 -22.04
C SER A 33 -4.53 2.04 -21.02
N SER A 34 -3.75 0.97 -20.95
CA SER A 34 -2.51 0.89 -20.18
C SER A 34 -1.39 0.32 -21.05
N PHE A 35 -0.25 1.01 -21.07
CA PHE A 35 0.90 0.68 -21.92
C PHE A 35 2.13 0.49 -21.04
N GLY A 36 2.60 -0.74 -20.89
CA GLY A 36 3.82 -1.06 -20.16
C GLY A 36 5.06 -0.63 -20.95
N ILE A 37 6.12 -0.22 -20.25
CA ILE A 37 7.37 0.27 -20.87
C ILE A 37 8.04 -0.75 -21.80
N SER A 38 7.78 -2.05 -21.60
CA SER A 38 8.24 -3.15 -22.45
C SER A 38 7.40 -3.36 -23.74
N GLY A 39 6.34 -2.56 -23.95
CA GLY A 39 5.42 -2.69 -25.08
C GLY A 39 4.20 -3.57 -24.83
N THR A 40 3.94 -3.98 -23.58
CA THR A 40 2.70 -4.70 -23.24
C THR A 40 1.52 -3.73 -23.18
N ASN A 41 0.60 -3.84 -24.14
CA ASN A 41 -0.54 -2.94 -24.28
C ASN A 41 -1.82 -3.66 -23.87
N THR A 42 -2.58 -3.09 -22.93
CA THR A 42 -3.90 -3.58 -22.54
C THR A 42 -4.93 -2.49 -22.74
N HIS A 43 -6.04 -2.82 -23.39
CA HIS A 43 -7.18 -1.92 -23.54
C HIS A 43 -8.46 -2.60 -23.07
N VAL A 44 -9.24 -1.90 -22.24
CA VAL A 44 -10.53 -2.37 -21.73
C VAL A 44 -11.60 -1.37 -22.12
N ILE A 45 -12.72 -1.87 -22.65
CA ILE A 45 -13.93 -1.07 -22.88
C ILE A 45 -14.87 -1.36 -21.71
N LEU A 46 -15.20 -0.32 -20.95
CA LEU A 46 -16.16 -0.34 -19.86
C LEU A 46 -17.49 0.21 -20.37
N GLU A 47 -18.58 -0.51 -20.10
CA GLU A 47 -19.93 -0.06 -20.37
C GLU A 47 -20.68 0.11 -19.06
N GLN A 48 -21.50 1.17 -18.96
CA GLN A 48 -22.41 1.37 -17.86
C GLN A 48 -23.33 0.16 -17.72
N ALA A 49 -23.43 -0.38 -16.50
CA ALA A 49 -24.36 -1.45 -16.21
C ALA A 49 -25.78 -1.04 -16.63
N PRO A 50 -26.59 -1.95 -17.19
CA PRO A 50 -28.00 -1.66 -17.46
C PRO A 50 -28.66 -1.17 -16.16
N PRO A 51 -29.58 -0.19 -16.23
CA PRO A 51 -30.29 0.24 -15.04
C PRO A 51 -30.93 -0.99 -14.41
N THR A 52 -30.59 -1.26 -13.14
CA THR A 52 -31.22 -2.34 -12.39
C THR A 52 -32.70 -2.00 -12.32
N GLU A 53 -33.53 -2.66 -13.13
CA GLU A 53 -34.96 -2.58 -12.92
C GLU A 53 -35.21 -3.03 -11.46
N PRO A 54 -35.88 -2.22 -10.62
CA PRO A 54 -36.32 -2.72 -9.33
C PRO A 54 -37.15 -3.97 -9.62
N SER A 55 -36.72 -5.12 -9.09
CA SER A 55 -37.30 -6.42 -9.40
C SER A 55 -38.82 -6.37 -9.27
N LEU A 56 -39.50 -6.30 -10.42
CA LEU A 56 -40.95 -6.36 -10.53
C LEU A 56 -41.39 -7.80 -10.25
N GLN A 57 -41.48 -8.13 -8.96
CA GLN A 57 -42.46 -9.09 -8.44
C GLN A 57 -43.54 -8.37 -7.61
N ALA A 58 -43.73 -7.06 -7.85
CA ALA A 58 -44.96 -6.38 -7.50
C ALA A 58 -46.01 -6.70 -8.57
N THR A 59 -46.72 -7.82 -8.43
CA THR A 59 -48.00 -8.01 -9.12
C THR A 59 -48.97 -6.91 -8.68
N THR A 60 -49.14 -5.90 -9.52
CA THR A 60 -50.22 -4.93 -9.37
C THR A 60 -51.49 -5.56 -9.97
N PRO A 61 -52.60 -5.69 -9.22
CA PRO A 61 -53.87 -6.10 -9.80
C PRO A 61 -54.36 -4.98 -10.72
N THR A 62 -54.56 -5.29 -11.99
CA THR A 62 -55.28 -4.41 -12.92
C THR A 62 -56.78 -4.54 -12.61
N GLY A 63 -57.28 -3.62 -11.80
CA GLY A 63 -58.70 -3.42 -11.51
C GLY A 63 -58.95 -1.94 -11.20
N GLU A 64 -59.96 -1.38 -11.86
CA GLU A 64 -60.34 0.04 -11.90
C GLU A 64 -60.44 0.77 -10.54
N PRO A 65 -60.30 2.11 -10.52
CA PRO A 65 -60.19 2.89 -9.29
C PRO A 65 -61.55 3.02 -8.60
N SER A 66 -61.72 2.36 -7.46
CA SER A 66 -62.78 2.70 -6.53
C SER A 66 -62.37 2.45 -5.08
N VAL A 67 -62.65 3.47 -4.27
CA VAL A 67 -62.59 3.57 -2.80
C VAL A 67 -61.20 3.90 -2.21
N SER A 68 -61.08 5.16 -1.80
CA SER A 68 -60.01 5.75 -0.99
C SER A 68 -59.64 4.87 0.22
N PRO A 69 -58.34 4.61 0.48
CA PRO A 69 -57.95 4.07 1.76
C PRO A 69 -58.16 5.15 2.81
N THR A 70 -59.10 4.86 3.70
CA THR A 70 -59.36 5.69 4.87
C THR A 70 -58.12 5.63 5.75
N GLN A 71 -57.54 6.80 6.02
CA GLN A 71 -56.51 6.96 7.03
C GLN A 71 -57.08 6.56 8.38
N THR A 72 -56.70 5.38 8.88
CA THR A 72 -56.82 5.02 10.29
C THR A 72 -55.64 4.13 10.68
N GLY A 73 -54.70 4.71 11.44
CA GLY A 73 -53.61 4.02 12.15
C GLY A 73 -52.21 4.49 11.73
N PRO A 74 -51.32 4.88 12.66
CA PRO A 74 -49.94 5.19 12.32
C PRO A 74 -49.26 3.90 11.85
N SER A 75 -48.93 3.82 10.56
CA SER A 75 -48.06 2.78 10.02
C SER A 75 -46.71 2.91 10.73
N ALA A 76 -46.45 2.05 11.71
CA ALA A 76 -45.13 1.89 12.29
C ALA A 76 -44.16 1.60 11.14
N THR A 77 -43.28 2.55 10.84
CA THR A 77 -42.16 2.37 9.93
C THR A 77 -41.41 1.10 10.34
N ALA A 78 -41.52 0.03 9.56
CA ALA A 78 -40.90 -1.25 9.88
C ALA A 78 -39.39 -1.03 10.06
N SER A 79 -38.91 -1.29 11.28
CA SER A 79 -37.52 -1.09 11.66
C SER A 79 -36.64 -2.19 11.03
N VAL A 80 -35.50 -1.80 10.44
CA VAL A 80 -34.60 -2.72 9.72
C VAL A 80 -33.30 -2.97 10.50
N PRO A 81 -32.74 -4.19 10.47
CA PRO A 81 -31.52 -4.52 11.19
C PRO A 81 -30.25 -4.02 10.47
N LEU A 82 -29.50 -3.12 11.09
CA LEU A 82 -28.15 -2.72 10.64
C LEU A 82 -27.12 -3.65 11.28
N VAL A 83 -26.46 -4.47 10.46
CA VAL A 83 -25.45 -5.42 10.93
C VAL A 83 -24.05 -4.84 10.76
N LEU A 84 -23.35 -4.67 11.87
CA LEU A 84 -21.95 -4.30 11.91
C LEU A 84 -21.11 -5.50 12.34
N SER A 85 -19.92 -5.65 11.75
CA SER A 85 -18.98 -6.66 12.21
C SER A 85 -17.54 -6.26 11.95
N ALA A 86 -16.66 -6.64 12.89
CA ALA A 86 -15.24 -6.34 12.80
C ALA A 86 -14.35 -7.42 13.41
N LYS A 87 -13.04 -7.36 13.13
CA LYS A 87 -12.04 -8.28 13.67
C LYS A 87 -11.68 -7.99 15.14
N SER A 88 -12.06 -6.82 15.67
CA SER A 88 -11.79 -6.38 17.03
C SER A 88 -12.95 -5.52 17.56
N ASP A 89 -13.05 -5.37 18.88
CA ASP A 89 -14.03 -4.49 19.53
C ASP A 89 -13.82 -3.02 19.14
N SER A 90 -12.57 -2.57 19.09
CA SER A 90 -12.21 -1.21 18.67
C SER A 90 -12.61 -0.91 17.23
N ALA A 91 -12.40 -1.84 16.29
CA ALA A 91 -12.84 -1.66 14.91
C ALA A 91 -14.39 -1.68 14.78
N LEU A 92 -15.09 -2.45 15.62
CA LEU A 92 -16.56 -2.43 15.66
C LEU A 92 -17.09 -1.08 16.13
N ARG A 93 -16.50 -0.51 17.19
CA ARG A 93 -16.82 0.84 17.69
C ARG A 93 -16.52 1.92 16.65
N ALA A 94 -15.38 1.83 15.98
CA ALA A 94 -15.03 2.75 14.89
C ALA A 94 -16.02 2.65 13.72
N GLN A 95 -16.50 1.45 13.40
CA GLN A 95 -17.51 1.25 12.36
C GLN A 95 -18.86 1.85 12.77
N ALA A 96 -19.26 1.71 14.04
CA ALA A 96 -20.47 2.34 14.58
C ALA A 96 -20.37 3.87 14.54
N ALA A 97 -19.21 4.45 14.88
CA ALA A 97 -18.95 5.89 14.76
C ALA A 97 -19.07 6.38 13.32
N ALA A 98 -18.41 5.70 12.37
CA ALA A 98 -18.44 6.09 10.97
C ALA A 98 -19.86 6.00 10.38
N LEU A 99 -20.65 4.99 10.77
CA LEU A 99 -22.03 4.87 10.33
C LEU A 99 -22.94 5.92 11.00
N HIS A 100 -22.70 6.23 12.26
CA HIS A 100 -23.40 7.33 12.95
C HIS A 100 -23.23 8.64 12.20
N ASP A 101 -22.02 9.00 11.78
CA ASP A 101 -21.73 10.25 11.08
C ASP A 101 -22.43 10.33 9.71
N VAL A 102 -22.54 9.20 8.99
CA VAL A 102 -23.27 9.13 7.73
C VAL A 102 -24.77 9.34 7.92
N LEU A 103 -25.36 8.71 8.95
CA LEU A 103 -26.79 8.81 9.22
C LEU A 103 -27.19 10.14 9.87
N ALA A 104 -26.23 10.86 10.47
CA ALA A 104 -26.44 12.18 11.03
C ALA A 104 -26.40 13.30 9.96
N GLY A 105 -25.93 13.01 8.73
CA GLY A 105 -25.81 14.00 7.67
C GLY A 105 -27.14 14.33 6.96
N ASP A 106 -27.21 15.52 6.35
CA ASP A 106 -28.41 16.02 5.64
C ASP A 106 -28.83 15.17 4.42
N THR A 107 -27.92 14.33 3.93
CA THR A 107 -28.13 13.43 2.78
C THR A 107 -28.11 11.96 3.21
N ALA A 108 -28.54 11.66 4.43
CA ALA A 108 -28.54 10.31 4.98
C ALA A 108 -29.32 9.32 4.07
N PRO A 109 -28.70 8.17 3.69
CA PRO A 109 -29.38 7.13 2.92
C PRO A 109 -30.53 6.51 3.72
N ARG A 110 -31.51 5.92 3.02
CA ARG A 110 -32.64 5.25 3.70
C ARG A 110 -32.13 4.06 4.52
N PRO A 111 -32.67 3.80 5.73
CA PRO A 111 -32.23 2.69 6.57
C PRO A 111 -32.23 1.32 5.86
N VAL A 112 -33.20 1.05 4.98
CA VAL A 112 -33.28 -0.21 4.22
C VAL A 112 -32.12 -0.37 3.23
N ASP A 113 -31.65 0.70 2.60
CA ASP A 113 -30.52 0.67 1.67
C ASP A 113 -29.21 0.45 2.43
N VAL A 114 -29.10 1.05 3.61
CA VAL A 114 -27.97 0.84 4.53
C VAL A 114 -27.91 -0.62 4.99
N ALA A 115 -29.04 -1.14 5.50
CA ALA A 115 -29.16 -2.52 5.94
C ALA A 115 -28.86 -3.50 4.80
N TYR A 116 -29.41 -3.24 3.60
CA TYR A 116 -29.18 -4.00 2.38
C TYR A 116 -27.70 -4.04 1.97
N THR A 117 -27.01 -2.91 2.09
CA THR A 117 -25.58 -2.80 1.80
C THR A 117 -24.74 -3.53 2.85
N LEU A 118 -25.04 -3.34 4.13
CA LEU A 118 -24.33 -3.97 5.24
C LEU A 118 -24.48 -5.49 5.25
N ALA A 119 -25.66 -6.02 4.92
CA ALA A 119 -25.92 -7.46 4.86
C ALA A 119 -25.05 -8.21 3.83
N ARG A 120 -24.51 -7.50 2.83
CA ARG A 120 -23.62 -8.03 1.78
C ARG A 120 -22.13 -7.86 2.10
N ARG A 121 -21.78 -7.24 3.22
CA ARG A 121 -20.39 -7.13 3.67
C ARG A 121 -19.93 -8.42 4.33
N SER A 122 -18.61 -8.63 4.32
CA SER A 122 -17.99 -9.74 5.05
C SER A 122 -18.36 -9.70 6.53
N ARG A 123 -18.67 -10.86 7.10
CA ARG A 123 -19.02 -11.02 8.52
C ARG A 123 -17.78 -11.44 9.33
N PHE A 124 -17.52 -10.73 10.42
CA PHE A 124 -16.41 -11.02 11.35
C PHE A 124 -16.89 -11.43 12.75
N GLY A 125 -15.94 -11.71 13.65
CA GLY A 125 -16.19 -12.25 14.99
C GLY A 125 -16.85 -11.27 15.96
N HIS A 126 -16.45 -10.01 15.99
CA HIS A 126 -17.12 -8.98 16.81
C HIS A 126 -18.31 -8.46 16.02
N ARG A 127 -19.52 -8.53 16.58
CA ARG A 127 -20.76 -8.23 15.87
C ARG A 127 -21.64 -7.29 16.68
N ALA A 128 -22.31 -6.38 15.99
CA ALA A 128 -23.42 -5.60 16.54
C ALA A 128 -24.60 -5.60 15.56
N VAL A 129 -25.80 -5.68 16.09
CA VAL A 129 -27.04 -5.46 15.33
C VAL A 129 -27.77 -4.28 15.96
N ILE A 130 -28.08 -3.28 15.14
CA ILE A 130 -28.81 -2.08 15.54
C ILE A 130 -30.16 -2.09 14.84
N ASP A 131 -31.23 -1.90 15.60
CA ASP A 131 -32.58 -1.80 15.07
C ASP A 131 -32.88 -0.34 14.63
N ALA A 132 -32.90 -0.09 13.31
CA ALA A 132 -33.00 1.25 12.74
C ALA A 132 -34.42 1.82 12.74
N GLY A 133 -34.91 2.18 13.93
CA GLY A 133 -36.11 2.99 14.13
C GLY A 133 -35.80 4.43 14.54
N GLN A 134 -36.70 5.06 15.31
CA GLN A 134 -36.62 6.49 15.68
C GLN A 134 -35.37 6.91 16.51
N ASP A 135 -34.56 5.96 16.99
CA ASP A 135 -33.40 6.21 17.86
C ASP A 135 -32.11 5.55 17.33
N VAL A 136 -32.01 5.37 16.01
CA VAL A 136 -30.86 4.65 15.40
C VAL A 136 -29.51 5.30 15.74
N LEU A 137 -29.46 6.63 15.84
CA LEU A 137 -28.25 7.37 16.18
C LEU A 137 -27.83 7.12 17.63
N ASP A 138 -28.76 7.14 18.59
CA ASP A 138 -28.47 6.84 19.99
C ASP A 138 -28.00 5.40 20.18
N ALA A 139 -28.60 4.45 19.44
CA ALA A 139 -28.18 3.06 19.46
C ALA A 139 -26.76 2.87 18.88
N LEU A 140 -26.41 3.58 17.81
CA LEU A 140 -25.05 3.59 17.24
C LEU A 140 -24.04 4.25 18.17
N ALA A 141 -24.40 5.36 18.81
CA ALA A 141 -23.58 6.04 19.80
C ALA A 141 -23.30 5.13 21.01
N ALA A 142 -24.30 4.39 21.48
CA ALA A 142 -24.09 3.40 22.53
C ALA A 142 -23.11 2.30 22.13
N VAL A 143 -23.18 1.78 20.90
CA VAL A 143 -22.21 0.79 20.40
C VAL A 143 -20.81 1.39 20.31
N ARG A 144 -20.66 2.61 19.77
CA ARG A 144 -19.40 3.35 19.72
C ARG A 144 -18.76 3.47 21.11
N ASP A 145 -19.56 3.86 22.10
CA ASP A 145 -19.09 4.13 23.45
C ASP A 145 -18.96 2.85 24.30
N GLY A 146 -19.47 1.71 23.81
CA GLY A 146 -19.46 0.44 24.52
C GLY A 146 -20.50 0.35 25.64
N HIS A 147 -21.57 1.14 25.53
CA HIS A 147 -22.71 1.11 26.42
C HIS A 147 -23.79 0.17 25.90
N ARG A 148 -24.66 -0.31 26.81
CA ARG A 148 -25.83 -1.10 26.43
C ARG A 148 -26.95 -0.17 25.97
N HIS A 149 -27.67 -0.57 24.92
CA HIS A 149 -28.86 0.14 24.47
C HIS A 149 -29.98 -0.87 24.15
N PRO A 150 -31.26 -0.61 24.46
CA PRO A 150 -32.36 -1.56 24.20
C PRO A 150 -32.52 -1.96 22.73
N ARG A 151 -32.12 -1.07 21.81
CA ARG A 151 -32.20 -1.27 20.35
C ARG A 151 -30.89 -1.75 19.71
N SER A 152 -29.88 -2.09 20.51
CA SER A 152 -28.65 -2.69 19.99
C SER A 152 -28.32 -3.98 20.73
N VAL A 153 -27.82 -4.95 19.98
CA VAL A 153 -27.27 -6.17 20.52
C VAL A 153 -25.82 -6.25 20.07
N VAL A 154 -24.89 -6.39 21.01
CA VAL A 154 -23.45 -6.54 20.74
C VAL A 154 -23.00 -7.87 21.28
N GLY A 155 -22.18 -8.58 20.53
CA GLY A 155 -21.67 -9.89 20.92
C GLY A 155 -20.43 -10.29 20.14
N ARG A 156 -19.94 -11.49 20.44
CA ARG A 156 -18.83 -12.12 19.75
C ARG A 156 -19.27 -13.50 19.27
N ALA A 157 -19.07 -13.75 17.98
CA ALA A 157 -19.19 -15.07 17.41
C ALA A 157 -18.00 -15.93 17.87
N GLU A 158 -18.32 -17.11 18.38
CA GLU A 158 -17.34 -18.14 18.77
C GLU A 158 -17.28 -19.22 17.69
N ALA A 159 -16.19 -20.00 17.66
CA ALA A 159 -16.03 -21.10 16.70
C ALA A 159 -16.86 -22.32 17.11
N ASP A 160 -17.18 -23.20 16.15
CA ASP A 160 -17.79 -24.53 16.37
C ASP A 160 -19.12 -24.54 17.14
N GLN A 161 -19.92 -23.48 17.00
CA GLN A 161 -21.20 -23.32 17.70
C GLN A 161 -22.31 -24.11 16.98
N ARG A 162 -22.95 -25.04 17.69
CA ARG A 162 -24.15 -25.74 17.19
C ARG A 162 -25.42 -25.13 17.76
N LEU A 163 -26.48 -25.19 16.97
CA LEU A 163 -27.80 -24.64 17.28
C LEU A 163 -28.80 -25.76 17.55
N ALA A 164 -29.52 -25.68 18.66
CA ALA A 164 -30.71 -26.50 18.87
C ALA A 164 -31.99 -25.68 18.90
N PHE A 165 -33.06 -26.23 18.34
CA PHE A 165 -34.40 -25.68 18.51
C PHE A 165 -35.13 -26.36 19.66
N LEU A 166 -35.77 -25.54 20.50
CA LEU A 166 -36.56 -25.97 21.64
C LEU A 166 -38.05 -25.76 21.31
N PHE A 167 -38.85 -26.80 21.46
CA PHE A 167 -40.30 -26.77 21.22
C PHE A 167 -41.04 -26.85 22.56
N SER A 168 -41.96 -25.92 22.79
CA SER A 168 -42.56 -25.68 24.11
C SER A 168 -43.62 -26.71 24.49
N GLY A 169 -43.78 -26.91 25.79
CA GLY A 169 -44.79 -27.81 26.34
C GLY A 169 -46.10 -27.10 26.65
N GLN A 170 -47.13 -27.89 26.95
CA GLN A 170 -48.38 -27.36 27.49
C GLN A 170 -48.13 -26.61 28.81
N GLY A 171 -48.72 -25.42 28.93
CA GLY A 171 -48.50 -24.46 30.00
C GLY A 171 -47.91 -23.14 29.49
N SER A 172 -47.29 -23.13 28.30
CA SER A 172 -46.77 -21.92 27.64
C SER A 172 -47.83 -21.15 26.86
N GLN A 173 -48.96 -21.79 26.51
CA GLN A 173 -49.98 -21.17 25.68
C GLN A 173 -50.56 -19.91 26.34
N ARG A 174 -50.68 -18.86 25.53
CA ARG A 174 -51.31 -17.58 25.90
C ARG A 174 -52.32 -17.19 24.84
N LEU A 175 -53.36 -16.48 25.27
CA LEU A 175 -54.33 -15.89 24.34
C LEU A 175 -53.61 -14.90 23.42
N GLY A 176 -53.98 -14.89 22.13
CA GLY A 176 -53.30 -14.06 21.14
C GLY A 176 -51.94 -14.58 20.66
N MET A 177 -51.52 -15.80 21.01
CA MET A 177 -50.21 -16.32 20.57
C MET A 177 -50.14 -16.51 19.05
N GLY A 178 -49.13 -15.92 18.41
CA GLY A 178 -48.89 -16.05 16.98
C GLY A 178 -49.91 -15.33 16.10
N ALA A 179 -50.88 -14.61 16.69
CA ALA A 179 -51.94 -13.95 15.95
C ALA A 179 -51.43 -12.75 15.16
N GLU A 180 -50.49 -11.96 15.71
CA GLU A 180 -49.89 -10.83 15.01
C GLU A 180 -49.05 -11.31 13.81
N LEU A 181 -48.38 -12.46 13.94
CA LEU A 181 -47.58 -13.04 12.86
C LEU A 181 -48.42 -13.56 11.68
N LEU A 182 -49.69 -13.91 11.88
CA LEU A 182 -50.59 -14.28 10.77
C LEU A 182 -50.78 -13.14 9.78
N ASP A 183 -50.87 -11.90 10.28
CA ASP A 183 -51.04 -10.72 9.43
C ASP A 183 -49.69 -10.22 8.91
N ALA A 184 -48.64 -10.38 9.71
CA ALA A 184 -47.39 -9.68 9.50
C ALA A 184 -46.29 -10.53 8.82
N SER A 185 -46.49 -11.83 8.66
CA SER A 185 -45.56 -12.73 7.97
C SER A 185 -46.29 -13.75 7.06
N PRO A 186 -46.19 -13.60 5.73
CA PRO A 186 -46.79 -14.53 4.78
C PRO A 186 -46.30 -15.97 4.93
N VAL A 187 -45.02 -16.16 5.28
CA VAL A 187 -44.43 -17.51 5.50
C VAL A 187 -45.05 -18.18 6.71
N TYR A 188 -45.18 -17.44 7.81
CA TYR A 188 -45.81 -17.95 9.03
C TYR A 188 -47.29 -18.28 8.78
N ALA A 189 -48.03 -17.38 8.13
CA ALA A 189 -49.44 -17.58 7.80
C ALA A 189 -49.65 -18.83 6.93
N ALA A 190 -48.87 -18.99 5.86
CA ALA A 190 -48.96 -20.16 4.98
C ALA A 190 -48.66 -21.47 5.73
N ALA A 191 -47.66 -21.48 6.61
CA ALA A 191 -47.34 -22.65 7.42
C ALA A 191 -48.45 -22.97 8.43
N PHE A 192 -49.02 -21.96 9.07
CA PHE A 192 -50.15 -22.12 9.99
C PHE A 192 -51.38 -22.67 9.27
N ASP A 193 -51.72 -22.15 8.09
CA ASP A 193 -52.85 -22.61 7.29
C ASP A 193 -52.68 -24.04 6.77
N ALA A 194 -51.45 -24.45 6.44
CA ALA A 194 -51.13 -25.83 6.09
C ALA A 194 -51.40 -26.78 7.26
N VAL A 195 -51.02 -26.39 8.48
CA VAL A 195 -51.32 -27.16 9.70
C VAL A 195 -52.84 -27.19 9.97
N ALA A 196 -53.52 -26.06 9.85
CA ALA A 196 -54.97 -25.94 10.05
C ALA A 196 -55.76 -26.82 9.08
N THR A 197 -55.32 -26.96 7.84
CA THR A 197 -55.94 -27.86 6.84
C THR A 197 -56.05 -29.31 7.34
N HIS A 198 -55.09 -29.76 8.16
CA HIS A 198 -55.10 -31.11 8.73
C HIS A 198 -55.72 -31.18 10.13
N LEU A 199 -55.61 -30.13 10.94
CA LEU A 199 -56.11 -30.12 12.31
C LEU A 199 -57.58 -29.69 12.43
N ASP A 200 -58.05 -28.72 11.66
CA ASP A 200 -59.43 -28.21 11.75
C ASP A 200 -60.48 -29.32 11.59
N PRO A 201 -60.34 -30.31 10.68
CA PRO A 201 -61.30 -31.41 10.57
C PRO A 201 -61.32 -32.35 11.80
N LEU A 202 -60.28 -32.32 12.63
CA LEU A 202 -60.12 -33.14 13.84
C LEU A 202 -60.54 -32.38 15.11
N LEU A 203 -60.88 -31.10 14.98
CA LEU A 203 -61.29 -30.21 16.05
C LEU A 203 -62.74 -29.76 15.83
N ASP A 204 -63.45 -29.45 16.93
CA ASP A 204 -64.81 -28.91 16.84
C ASP A 204 -64.82 -27.39 16.55
N VAL A 205 -63.64 -26.75 16.59
CA VAL A 205 -63.41 -25.31 16.41
C VAL A 205 -62.13 -25.14 15.61
N GLY A 206 -62.13 -24.21 14.63
CA GLY A 206 -60.96 -23.97 13.78
C GLY A 206 -59.78 -23.33 14.55
N LEU A 207 -58.55 -23.66 14.16
CA LEU A 207 -57.34 -23.20 14.85
C LEU A 207 -57.21 -21.68 14.94
N ARG A 208 -57.60 -20.94 13.89
CA ARG A 208 -57.55 -19.47 13.88
C ARG A 208 -58.44 -18.86 14.96
N GLU A 209 -59.58 -19.48 15.26
CA GLU A 209 -60.50 -19.04 16.32
C GLU A 209 -59.97 -19.35 17.73
N LEU A 210 -59.01 -20.27 17.86
CA LEU A 210 -58.44 -20.67 19.15
C LEU A 210 -57.29 -19.77 19.60
N ILE A 211 -56.64 -19.04 18.69
CA ILE A 211 -55.47 -18.21 19.01
C ILE A 211 -55.77 -16.72 19.11
N VAL A 212 -57.04 -16.29 18.99
CA VAL A 212 -57.43 -14.89 19.22
C VAL A 212 -57.38 -14.51 20.71
N PRO A 213 -57.24 -13.22 21.07
CA PRO A 213 -57.08 -12.77 22.45
C PRO A 213 -58.23 -13.15 23.41
N GLU A 214 -59.43 -13.41 22.92
CA GLU A 214 -60.63 -13.72 23.72
C GLU A 214 -60.94 -15.23 23.82
N ALA A 215 -60.15 -16.10 23.19
CA ALA A 215 -60.46 -17.52 23.03
C ALA A 215 -60.15 -18.36 24.29
N GLU A 216 -61.01 -18.26 25.31
CA GLU A 216 -60.86 -19.02 26.57
C GLU A 216 -60.85 -20.56 26.38
N LEU A 217 -61.38 -21.07 25.26
CA LEU A 217 -61.29 -22.48 24.88
C LEU A 217 -59.83 -22.97 24.80
N LEU A 218 -58.87 -22.10 24.46
CA LEU A 218 -57.45 -22.43 24.40
C LEU A 218 -56.90 -22.97 25.73
N ARG A 219 -57.56 -22.72 26.86
CA ARG A 219 -57.15 -23.28 28.16
C ARG A 219 -57.40 -24.77 28.29
N GLN A 220 -58.29 -25.35 27.48
CA GLN A 220 -58.59 -26.78 27.54
C GLN A 220 -57.49 -27.56 26.80
N THR A 221 -57.04 -28.67 27.38
CA THR A 221 -55.94 -29.51 26.86
C THR A 221 -56.20 -29.98 25.43
N ARG A 222 -57.46 -30.30 25.10
CA ARG A 222 -57.88 -30.71 23.76
C ARG A 222 -57.64 -29.68 22.65
N TYR A 223 -57.56 -28.40 23.01
CA TYR A 223 -57.34 -27.29 22.07
C TYR A 223 -55.93 -26.70 22.21
N ALA A 224 -55.41 -26.63 23.45
CA ALA A 224 -54.08 -26.12 23.74
C ALA A 224 -52.98 -26.86 22.97
N GLN A 225 -53.03 -28.21 22.96
CA GLN A 225 -51.98 -29.02 22.34
C GLN A 225 -51.93 -28.86 20.81
N PRO A 226 -53.04 -29.01 20.06
CA PRO A 226 -53.06 -28.71 18.62
C PRO A 226 -52.67 -27.27 18.29
N ALA A 227 -53.13 -26.28 19.06
CA ALA A 227 -52.80 -24.88 18.82
C ALA A 227 -51.31 -24.57 19.06
N LEU A 228 -50.70 -25.13 20.11
CA LEU A 228 -49.26 -25.04 20.34
C LEU A 228 -48.48 -25.66 19.18
N PHE A 229 -48.83 -26.88 18.77
CA PHE A 229 -48.19 -27.54 17.63
C PHE A 229 -48.24 -26.67 16.36
N ALA A 230 -49.39 -26.06 16.07
CA ALA A 230 -49.53 -25.18 14.90
C ALA A 230 -48.65 -23.94 14.96
N VAL A 231 -48.62 -23.24 16.10
CA VAL A 231 -47.75 -22.07 16.30
C VAL A 231 -46.29 -22.46 16.20
N GLU A 232 -45.89 -23.56 16.81
CA GLU A 232 -44.51 -24.02 16.85
C GLU A 232 -43.99 -24.45 15.47
N VAL A 233 -44.79 -25.17 14.69
CA VAL A 233 -44.45 -25.55 13.30
C VAL A 233 -44.40 -24.31 12.40
N ALA A 234 -45.31 -23.35 12.58
CA ALA A 234 -45.29 -22.09 11.83
C ALA A 234 -44.06 -21.23 12.19
N LEU A 235 -43.69 -21.16 13.47
CA LEU A 235 -42.46 -20.50 13.93
C LEU A 235 -41.20 -21.19 13.38
N PHE A 236 -41.19 -22.52 13.28
CA PHE A 236 -40.11 -23.26 12.64
C PHE A 236 -39.93 -22.83 11.18
N ARG A 237 -41.02 -22.77 10.39
CA ARG A 237 -40.96 -22.33 8.99
C ARG A 237 -40.55 -20.86 8.86
N LEU A 238 -40.97 -20.02 9.80
CA LEU A 238 -40.49 -18.64 9.87
C LEU A 238 -38.97 -18.59 10.12
N ALA A 239 -38.46 -19.33 11.10
CA ALA A 239 -37.03 -19.41 11.38
C ALA A 239 -36.23 -19.94 10.18
N GLU A 240 -36.75 -20.97 9.49
CA GLU A 240 -36.16 -21.54 8.28
C GLU A 240 -36.09 -20.51 7.14
N SER A 241 -37.08 -19.63 7.00
CA SER A 241 -37.06 -18.55 6.00
C SER A 241 -35.98 -17.49 6.23
N TYR A 242 -35.49 -17.38 7.47
CA TYR A 242 -34.32 -16.59 7.84
C TYR A 242 -33.00 -17.39 7.76
N GLY A 243 -33.04 -18.58 7.14
CA GLY A 243 -31.87 -19.43 6.93
C GLY A 243 -31.38 -20.19 8.17
N LEU A 244 -32.09 -20.13 9.30
CA LEU A 244 -31.68 -20.87 10.50
C LEU A 244 -31.83 -22.37 10.26
N ARG A 245 -30.78 -23.12 10.61
CA ARG A 245 -30.74 -24.57 10.51
C ARG A 245 -30.33 -25.17 11.86
N PRO A 246 -31.21 -25.91 12.53
CA PRO A 246 -30.84 -26.58 13.77
C PRO A 246 -29.96 -27.80 13.48
N ASP A 247 -28.93 -28.00 14.30
CA ASP A 247 -28.18 -29.25 14.39
C ASP A 247 -28.95 -30.30 15.19
N PHE A 248 -29.77 -29.85 16.15
CA PHE A 248 -30.59 -30.70 17.01
C PHE A 248 -31.97 -30.08 17.28
N VAL A 249 -32.97 -30.91 17.55
CA VAL A 249 -34.27 -30.46 18.07
C VAL A 249 -34.59 -31.15 19.39
N ILE A 250 -35.23 -30.41 20.30
CA ILE A 250 -35.64 -30.88 21.62
C ILE A 250 -37.06 -30.37 21.86
N GLY A 251 -37.99 -31.25 22.23
CA GLY A 251 -39.36 -30.84 22.55
C GLY A 251 -39.74 -31.21 23.96
N HIS A 252 -40.45 -30.32 24.65
CA HIS A 252 -40.97 -30.55 25.99
C HIS A 252 -42.41 -31.05 25.92
N SER A 253 -42.68 -32.29 26.37
CA SER A 253 -44.03 -32.87 26.33
C SER A 253 -44.64 -32.74 24.92
N VAL A 254 -45.78 -32.06 24.73
CA VAL A 254 -46.40 -31.90 23.40
C VAL A 254 -45.45 -31.32 22.34
N GLY A 255 -44.51 -30.46 22.71
CA GLY A 255 -43.52 -29.89 21.78
C GLY A 255 -42.63 -30.95 21.11
N GLU A 256 -42.51 -32.14 21.69
CA GLU A 256 -41.78 -33.26 21.08
C GLU A 256 -42.46 -33.78 19.80
N LEU A 257 -43.79 -33.63 19.68
CA LEU A 257 -44.51 -33.91 18.42
C LEU A 257 -44.13 -32.90 17.34
N ALA A 258 -44.01 -31.61 17.69
CA ALA A 258 -43.53 -30.59 16.76
C ALA A 258 -42.07 -30.86 16.34
N ALA A 259 -41.20 -31.19 17.31
CA ALA A 259 -39.82 -31.58 17.04
C ALA A 259 -39.73 -32.80 16.12
N ALA A 260 -40.53 -33.84 16.36
CA ALA A 260 -40.56 -35.04 15.51
C ALA A 260 -41.08 -34.77 14.10
N HIS A 261 -42.14 -33.96 13.95
CA HIS A 261 -42.63 -33.54 12.64
C HIS A 261 -41.56 -32.77 11.86
N VAL A 262 -40.94 -31.78 12.51
CA VAL A 262 -39.90 -30.94 11.91
C VAL A 262 -38.66 -31.76 11.53
N ALA A 263 -38.27 -32.71 12.37
CA ALA A 263 -37.20 -33.67 12.08
C ALA A 263 -37.57 -34.64 10.93
N GLY A 264 -38.84 -34.70 10.51
CA GLY A 264 -39.32 -35.57 9.44
C GLY A 264 -39.64 -37.00 9.91
N VAL A 265 -39.80 -37.23 11.21
CA VAL A 265 -40.24 -38.53 11.74
C VAL A 265 -41.71 -38.79 11.42
N LEU A 266 -42.53 -37.74 11.46
CA LEU A 266 -43.95 -37.77 11.15
C LEU A 266 -44.26 -36.76 10.04
N GLU A 267 -44.97 -37.20 9.02
CA GLU A 267 -45.58 -36.29 8.05
C GLU A 267 -46.65 -35.42 8.72
N LEU A 268 -46.97 -34.27 8.14
CA LEU A 268 -47.84 -33.27 8.78
C LEU A 268 -49.23 -33.83 9.12
N SER A 269 -49.81 -34.65 8.24
CA SER A 269 -51.12 -35.29 8.48
C SER A 269 -51.10 -36.21 9.70
N ASP A 270 -50.04 -37.00 9.85
CA ASP A 270 -49.93 -38.01 10.91
C ASP A 270 -49.58 -37.34 12.24
N ALA A 271 -48.72 -36.31 12.21
CA ALA A 271 -48.45 -35.46 13.36
C ALA A 271 -49.72 -34.74 13.86
N ALA A 272 -50.54 -34.21 12.93
CA ALA A 272 -51.82 -33.57 13.23
C ALA A 272 -52.80 -34.57 13.88
N ALA A 273 -52.93 -35.78 13.31
CA ALA A 273 -53.76 -36.84 13.88
C ALA A 273 -53.31 -37.20 15.30
N LEU A 274 -52.00 -37.36 15.51
CA LEU A 274 -51.44 -37.75 16.79
C LEU A 274 -51.61 -36.65 17.86
N VAL A 275 -51.35 -35.38 17.53
CA VAL A 275 -51.49 -34.28 18.50
C VAL A 275 -52.95 -33.99 18.85
N ALA A 276 -53.87 -34.10 17.88
CA ALA A 276 -55.31 -33.96 18.15
C ALA A 276 -55.82 -35.09 19.05
N ALA A 277 -55.43 -36.35 18.76
CA ALA A 277 -55.75 -37.49 19.60
C ALA A 277 -55.18 -37.35 21.01
N ARG A 278 -53.91 -36.96 21.13
CA ARG A 278 -53.23 -36.72 22.42
C ARG A 278 -53.96 -35.68 23.25
N GLY A 279 -54.29 -34.52 22.67
CA GLY A 279 -55.02 -33.46 23.36
C GLY A 279 -56.39 -33.92 23.84
N ARG A 280 -57.16 -34.61 22.99
CA ARG A 280 -58.49 -35.14 23.33
C ARG A 280 -58.39 -36.16 24.47
N LEU A 281 -57.49 -37.13 24.36
CA LEU A 281 -57.37 -38.23 25.31
C LEU A 281 -56.82 -37.77 26.66
N MET A 282 -55.81 -36.90 26.66
CA MET A 282 -55.30 -36.32 27.91
C MET A 282 -56.34 -35.43 28.60
N GLN A 283 -57.25 -34.79 27.85
CA GLN A 283 -58.38 -34.03 28.41
C GLN A 283 -59.47 -34.95 29.00
N SER A 284 -59.62 -36.17 28.50
CA SER A 284 -60.60 -37.15 28.99
C SER A 284 -60.02 -38.12 30.02
N ALA A 285 -58.74 -37.98 30.35
CA ALA A 285 -58.09 -38.78 31.37
C ALA A 285 -58.70 -38.51 32.75
N ARG A 286 -58.38 -39.35 33.73
CA ARG A 286 -58.97 -39.33 35.07
C ARG A 286 -59.00 -37.92 35.69
N ASP A 287 -60.19 -37.51 36.15
CA ASP A 287 -60.42 -36.28 36.91
C ASP A 287 -59.82 -36.35 38.32
N GLY A 288 -59.57 -35.19 38.94
CA GLY A 288 -59.09 -35.10 40.33
C GLY A 288 -57.57 -35.17 40.47
N GLY A 289 -56.84 -35.05 39.37
CA GLY A 289 -55.38 -34.89 39.37
C GLY A 289 -54.93 -33.44 39.56
N ALA A 290 -53.67 -33.25 39.92
CA ALA A 290 -53.00 -31.95 39.90
C ALA A 290 -51.53 -32.10 39.51
N MET A 291 -50.93 -30.98 39.11
CA MET A 291 -49.48 -30.87 38.92
C MET A 291 -48.97 -29.65 39.69
N ALA A 292 -47.77 -29.75 40.26
CA ALA A 292 -47.12 -28.62 40.91
C ALA A 292 -45.61 -28.61 40.60
N ALA A 293 -45.08 -27.41 40.37
CA ALA A 293 -43.66 -27.16 40.22
C ALA A 293 -43.02 -26.92 41.60
N PHE A 294 -41.85 -27.51 41.82
CA PHE A 294 -41.07 -27.40 43.06
C PHE A 294 -39.67 -26.90 42.73
N ALA A 295 -39.19 -25.94 43.51
CA ALA A 295 -37.77 -25.60 43.55
C ALA A 295 -37.05 -26.68 44.38
N ALA A 296 -36.69 -27.78 43.74
CA ALA A 296 -36.12 -28.99 44.35
C ALA A 296 -35.21 -29.73 43.36
N THR A 297 -34.23 -30.48 43.87
CA THR A 297 -33.43 -31.39 43.04
C THR A 297 -34.18 -32.69 42.77
N GLU A 298 -33.69 -33.52 41.85
CA GLU A 298 -34.31 -34.82 41.55
C GLU A 298 -34.23 -35.78 42.75
N GLU A 299 -33.17 -35.72 43.55
CA GLU A 299 -33.03 -36.51 44.78
C GLU A 299 -34.09 -36.12 45.81
N GLN A 300 -34.31 -34.81 46.00
CA GLN A 300 -35.36 -34.30 46.88
C GLN A 300 -36.75 -34.65 46.35
N ALA A 301 -36.95 -34.66 45.03
CA ALA A 301 -38.19 -35.12 44.41
C ALA A 301 -38.47 -36.60 44.73
N ALA A 302 -37.44 -37.45 44.71
CA ALA A 302 -37.58 -38.86 45.06
C ALA A 302 -38.04 -39.05 46.52
N GLU A 303 -37.55 -38.23 47.45
CA GLU A 303 -38.02 -38.22 48.86
C GLU A 303 -39.49 -37.81 48.96
N LEU A 304 -39.90 -36.75 48.24
CA LEU A 304 -41.29 -36.27 48.20
C LEU A 304 -42.25 -37.30 47.60
N VAL A 305 -41.83 -38.00 46.54
CA VAL A 305 -42.59 -39.08 45.89
C VAL A 305 -42.73 -40.28 46.83
N ALA A 306 -41.64 -40.68 47.51
CA ALA A 306 -41.67 -41.76 48.48
C ALA A 306 -42.62 -41.45 49.66
N ALA A 307 -42.67 -40.20 50.10
CA ALA A 307 -43.58 -39.74 51.16
C ALA A 307 -45.07 -39.73 50.75
N ALA A 308 -45.37 -39.79 49.44
CA ALA A 308 -46.73 -39.73 48.92
C ALA A 308 -47.39 -41.12 48.71
N ASP A 309 -46.70 -42.22 49.05
CA ASP A 309 -47.21 -43.61 49.01
C ASP A 309 -47.89 -43.99 47.68
N GLY A 310 -47.26 -43.61 46.56
CA GLY A 310 -47.75 -43.90 45.21
C GLY A 310 -48.84 -42.96 44.68
N ALA A 311 -49.30 -41.98 45.47
CA ALA A 311 -50.31 -41.01 45.03
C ALA A 311 -49.77 -39.87 44.16
N VAL A 312 -48.44 -39.70 44.09
CA VAL A 312 -47.73 -38.66 43.33
C VAL A 312 -46.51 -39.26 42.66
N GLU A 313 -46.26 -38.90 41.41
CA GLU A 313 -45.10 -39.30 40.62
C GLU A 313 -44.32 -38.07 40.12
N LEU A 314 -43.08 -38.31 39.68
CA LEU A 314 -42.28 -37.30 38.99
C LEU A 314 -42.81 -37.14 37.55
N ALA A 315 -43.18 -35.92 37.19
CA ALA A 315 -43.73 -35.59 35.87
C ALA A 315 -42.71 -34.93 34.94
N ALA A 316 -41.80 -34.12 35.49
CA ALA A 316 -40.74 -33.48 34.71
C ALA A 316 -39.52 -33.10 35.56
N VAL A 317 -38.34 -33.21 34.96
CA VAL A 317 -37.08 -32.62 35.42
C VAL A 317 -36.75 -31.46 34.47
N ASN A 318 -37.19 -30.26 34.83
CA ASN A 318 -37.08 -29.06 33.99
C ASN A 318 -35.72 -28.36 34.13
N GLY A 319 -35.08 -28.47 35.30
CA GLY A 319 -33.77 -27.92 35.59
C GLY A 319 -33.15 -28.61 36.81
N PRO A 320 -31.87 -28.35 37.13
CA PRO A 320 -31.18 -28.98 38.27
C PRO A 320 -31.84 -28.72 39.63
N GLY A 321 -32.57 -27.60 39.77
CA GLY A 321 -33.38 -27.27 40.96
C GLY A 321 -34.84 -27.00 40.64
N SER A 322 -35.37 -27.54 39.53
CA SER A 322 -36.73 -27.27 39.05
C SER A 322 -37.36 -28.56 38.55
N ILE A 323 -38.30 -29.10 39.34
CA ILE A 323 -39.01 -30.34 39.05
C ILE A 323 -40.52 -30.14 39.10
N VAL A 324 -41.26 -31.01 38.45
CA VAL A 324 -42.73 -31.04 38.49
C VAL A 324 -43.19 -32.40 38.97
N LEU A 325 -44.07 -32.40 39.97
CA LEU A 325 -44.74 -33.60 40.45
C LEU A 325 -46.20 -33.59 39.99
N SER A 326 -46.74 -34.76 39.67
CA SER A 326 -48.15 -34.93 39.29
C SER A 326 -48.77 -36.16 39.95
N GLY A 327 -50.05 -36.06 40.28
CA GLY A 327 -50.80 -37.15 40.90
C GLY A 327 -52.12 -36.67 41.50
N ASP A 328 -52.59 -37.35 42.53
CA ASP A 328 -53.85 -37.01 43.21
C ASP A 328 -53.81 -35.58 43.78
N ALA A 329 -54.84 -34.77 43.50
CA ALA A 329 -54.84 -33.34 43.82
C ALA A 329 -54.56 -33.05 45.31
N ASP A 330 -55.20 -33.78 46.21
CA ASP A 330 -55.02 -33.61 47.66
C ASP A 330 -53.59 -33.97 48.11
N ALA A 331 -52.96 -34.96 47.49
CA ALA A 331 -51.60 -35.36 47.80
C ALA A 331 -50.59 -34.31 47.32
N VAL A 332 -50.74 -33.83 46.09
CA VAL A 332 -49.93 -32.73 45.54
C VAL A 332 -50.07 -31.46 46.41
N ASP A 333 -51.29 -31.10 46.80
CA ASP A 333 -51.53 -29.91 47.66
C ASP A 333 -50.89 -30.05 49.04
N ARG A 334 -50.88 -31.25 49.64
CA ARG A 334 -50.17 -31.53 50.90
C ARG A 334 -48.67 -31.36 50.74
N LEU A 335 -48.08 -31.90 49.68
CA LEU A 335 -46.64 -31.76 49.41
C LEU A 335 -46.26 -30.29 49.18
N VAL A 336 -47.06 -29.53 48.42
CA VAL A 336 -46.83 -28.08 48.21
C VAL A 336 -46.85 -27.32 49.54
N ARG A 337 -47.80 -27.61 50.43
CA ARG A 337 -47.89 -26.97 51.74
C ARG A 337 -46.67 -27.31 52.60
N HIS A 338 -46.34 -28.60 52.69
CA HIS A 338 -45.20 -29.10 53.46
C HIS A 338 -43.88 -28.47 52.97
N TRP A 339 -43.65 -28.41 51.65
CA TRP A 339 -42.45 -27.82 51.06
C TRP A 339 -42.33 -26.31 51.35
N LYS A 340 -43.46 -25.60 51.31
CA LYS A 340 -43.51 -24.17 51.68
C LYS A 340 -43.28 -23.93 53.16
N GLU A 341 -43.81 -24.79 54.03
CA GLU A 341 -43.56 -24.73 55.48
C GLU A 341 -42.09 -24.97 55.82
N ALA A 342 -41.39 -25.77 55.02
CA ALA A 342 -39.93 -25.95 55.10
C ALA A 342 -39.12 -24.76 54.51
N GLY A 343 -39.79 -23.71 54.03
CA GLY A 343 -39.16 -22.49 53.51
C GLY A 343 -38.80 -22.52 52.03
N HIS A 344 -39.21 -23.55 51.28
CA HIS A 344 -38.91 -23.70 49.87
C HIS A 344 -40.05 -23.22 48.94
N LYS A 345 -39.72 -22.94 47.67
CA LYS A 345 -40.71 -22.48 46.68
C LYS A 345 -41.42 -23.67 46.03
N ALA A 346 -42.74 -23.62 45.97
CA ALA A 346 -43.56 -24.52 45.16
C ALA A 346 -44.80 -23.78 44.63
N ALA A 347 -45.29 -24.16 43.45
CA ALA A 347 -46.45 -23.54 42.81
C ALA A 347 -47.31 -24.58 42.11
N ARG A 348 -48.62 -24.56 42.40
CA ARG A 348 -49.60 -25.38 41.68
C ARG A 348 -49.73 -24.86 40.25
N LEU A 349 -49.69 -25.77 39.28
CA LEU A 349 -49.87 -25.46 37.87
C LEU A 349 -51.37 -25.35 37.55
N LYS A 350 -51.72 -24.52 36.57
CA LYS A 350 -53.12 -24.27 36.15
C LYS A 350 -53.64 -25.40 35.25
N VAL A 351 -53.55 -26.64 35.73
CA VAL A 351 -54.03 -27.86 35.05
C VAL A 351 -54.77 -28.73 36.07
N GLY A 352 -55.95 -29.22 35.68
CA GLY A 352 -56.80 -30.08 36.52
C GLY A 352 -56.56 -31.58 36.37
N HIS A 353 -55.49 -31.97 35.68
CA HIS A 353 -55.15 -33.36 35.39
C HIS A 353 -53.69 -33.62 35.76
N ALA A 354 -53.35 -34.86 36.08
CA ALA A 354 -51.99 -35.28 36.44
C ALA A 354 -51.29 -35.93 35.24
N PHE A 355 -50.81 -35.12 34.30
CA PHE A 355 -50.06 -35.63 33.14
C PHE A 355 -48.74 -36.26 33.55
N HIS A 356 -48.23 -37.20 32.73
CA HIS A 356 -46.99 -37.94 32.99
C HIS A 356 -47.02 -38.74 34.30
N SER A 357 -48.17 -39.36 34.60
CA SER A 357 -48.39 -40.21 35.78
C SER A 357 -49.35 -41.35 35.47
N ALA A 358 -49.61 -42.23 36.45
CA ALA A 358 -50.61 -43.30 36.35
C ALA A 358 -52.02 -42.82 35.98
N HIS A 359 -52.34 -41.53 36.16
CA HIS A 359 -53.63 -40.97 35.72
C HIS A 359 -53.82 -41.03 34.20
N MET A 360 -52.75 -41.23 33.43
CA MET A 360 -52.82 -41.40 31.97
C MET A 360 -53.10 -42.84 31.54
N ASP A 361 -52.99 -43.83 32.43
CA ASP A 361 -53.03 -45.26 32.07
C ASP A 361 -54.34 -45.64 31.34
N ASP A 362 -55.47 -45.03 31.74
CA ASP A 362 -56.81 -45.28 31.17
C ASP A 362 -56.93 -44.91 29.68
N VAL A 363 -56.04 -44.04 29.17
CA VAL A 363 -56.11 -43.53 27.79
C VAL A 363 -55.00 -44.10 26.89
N LEU A 364 -54.06 -44.87 27.45
CA LEU A 364 -52.88 -45.36 26.71
C LEU A 364 -53.24 -46.38 25.63
N ASP A 365 -54.23 -47.25 25.84
CA ASP A 365 -54.61 -48.27 24.86
C ASP A 365 -55.27 -47.65 23.62
N GLU A 366 -56.14 -46.66 23.79
CA GLU A 366 -56.72 -45.92 22.66
C GLU A 366 -55.65 -45.12 21.93
N PHE A 367 -54.76 -44.43 22.67
CA PHE A 367 -53.67 -43.67 22.05
C PHE A 367 -52.71 -44.58 21.27
N ARG A 368 -52.41 -45.76 21.80
CA ARG A 368 -51.61 -46.80 21.13
C ARG A 368 -52.23 -47.26 19.83
N ALA A 369 -53.54 -47.50 19.81
CA ALA A 369 -54.25 -47.92 18.60
C ALA A 369 -54.16 -46.86 17.49
N ILE A 370 -54.24 -45.57 17.86
CA ILE A 370 -54.08 -44.45 16.93
C ILE A 370 -52.62 -44.37 16.44
N ALA A 371 -51.65 -44.39 17.34
CA ALA A 371 -50.22 -44.33 17.00
C ALA A 371 -49.77 -45.49 16.10
N ALA A 372 -50.33 -46.69 16.30
CA ALA A 372 -50.06 -47.86 15.46
C ALA A 372 -50.54 -47.73 14.01
N GLY A 373 -51.48 -46.82 13.74
CA GLY A 373 -51.99 -46.54 12.40
C GLY A 373 -51.18 -45.52 11.61
N LEU A 374 -50.16 -44.90 12.22
CA LEU A 374 -49.37 -43.82 11.61
C LEU A 374 -48.13 -44.35 10.88
N SER A 375 -47.62 -43.53 9.95
CA SER A 375 -46.37 -43.80 9.24
C SER A 375 -45.22 -43.04 9.88
N TYR A 376 -44.11 -43.73 10.11
CA TYR A 376 -42.91 -43.16 10.71
C TYR A 376 -41.71 -43.24 9.76
N ALA A 377 -40.84 -42.23 9.83
CA ALA A 377 -39.55 -42.22 9.16
C ALA A 377 -38.41 -41.94 10.15
N ALA A 378 -37.18 -42.22 9.73
CA ALA A 378 -35.99 -41.86 10.49
C ALA A 378 -35.81 -40.32 10.50
N PRO A 379 -35.37 -39.72 11.62
CA PRO A 379 -35.18 -38.28 11.73
C PRO A 379 -34.08 -37.79 10.77
N ARG A 380 -34.38 -36.74 10.01
CA ARG A 380 -33.42 -36.00 9.16
C ARG A 380 -32.64 -34.95 9.95
N ILE A 381 -33.21 -34.48 11.06
CA ILE A 381 -32.56 -33.61 12.04
C ILE A 381 -32.46 -34.42 13.33
N PRO A 382 -31.26 -34.60 13.91
CA PRO A 382 -31.09 -35.30 15.18
C PRO A 382 -32.03 -34.77 16.28
N VAL A 383 -32.72 -35.69 16.97
CA VAL A 383 -33.62 -35.35 18.08
C VAL A 383 -32.94 -35.74 19.39
N VAL A 384 -32.97 -34.88 20.41
CA VAL A 384 -32.61 -35.28 21.78
C VAL A 384 -33.90 -35.60 22.51
N SER A 385 -34.09 -36.87 22.85
CA SER A 385 -35.30 -37.36 23.50
C SER A 385 -35.40 -36.80 24.90
N THR A 386 -36.58 -36.29 25.25
CA THR A 386 -36.87 -35.89 26.63
C THR A 386 -37.42 -37.04 27.48
N ILE A 387 -37.57 -38.24 26.92
CA ILE A 387 -37.88 -39.45 27.70
C ILE A 387 -36.60 -40.04 28.28
N THR A 388 -35.56 -40.17 27.44
CA THR A 388 -34.27 -40.77 27.83
C THR A 388 -33.28 -39.74 28.34
N GLY A 389 -33.42 -38.47 27.97
CA GLY A 389 -32.43 -37.43 28.27
C GLY A 389 -31.16 -37.55 27.42
N ALA A 390 -31.22 -38.26 26.29
CA ALA A 390 -30.10 -38.55 25.42
C ALA A 390 -30.49 -38.36 23.94
N PRO A 391 -29.52 -38.26 23.01
CA PRO A 391 -29.80 -38.29 21.58
C PRO A 391 -30.56 -39.55 21.22
N ALA A 392 -31.65 -39.39 20.49
CA ALA A 392 -32.49 -40.52 20.12
C ALA A 392 -31.81 -41.38 19.07
N GLU A 393 -31.93 -42.70 19.22
CA GLU A 393 -31.49 -43.64 18.19
C GLU A 393 -32.39 -43.51 16.94
N PRO A 394 -31.89 -43.77 15.72
CA PRO A 394 -32.60 -43.43 14.47
C PRO A 394 -34.03 -43.99 14.31
N LEU A 395 -34.38 -45.07 15.01
CA LEU A 395 -35.70 -45.69 14.95
C LEU A 395 -36.47 -45.61 16.28
N GLU A 396 -35.92 -44.98 17.31
CA GLU A 396 -36.54 -44.92 18.64
C GLU A 396 -37.90 -44.21 18.60
N LEU A 397 -37.95 -43.03 17.98
CA LEU A 397 -39.18 -42.23 17.80
C LEU A 397 -40.12 -42.80 16.74
N ALA A 398 -39.64 -43.74 15.92
CA ALA A 398 -40.39 -44.32 14.81
C ALA A 398 -41.26 -45.51 15.24
N THR A 399 -41.68 -45.54 16.51
CA THR A 399 -42.50 -46.62 17.09
C THR A 399 -43.70 -46.05 17.84
N PRO A 400 -44.88 -46.70 17.75
CA PRO A 400 -46.04 -46.32 18.56
C PRO A 400 -45.76 -46.35 20.07
N ASP A 401 -44.95 -47.31 20.51
CA ASP A 401 -44.58 -47.51 21.91
C ASP A 401 -43.87 -46.28 22.49
N TYR A 402 -42.99 -45.63 21.71
CA TYR A 402 -42.34 -44.40 22.12
C TYR A 402 -43.35 -43.33 22.52
N TRP A 403 -44.35 -43.08 21.66
CA TRP A 403 -45.36 -42.06 21.86
C TRP A 403 -46.30 -42.39 23.03
N VAL A 404 -46.61 -43.66 23.26
CA VAL A 404 -47.34 -44.09 24.46
C VAL A 404 -46.52 -43.83 25.73
N GLN A 405 -45.22 -44.15 25.72
CA GLN A 405 -44.33 -43.83 26.84
C GLN A 405 -44.19 -42.32 27.04
N GLN A 406 -44.25 -41.53 25.98
CA GLN A 406 -44.13 -40.08 26.02
C GLN A 406 -45.24 -39.38 26.82
N ILE A 407 -46.45 -39.93 26.81
CA ILE A 407 -47.58 -39.44 27.62
C ILE A 407 -47.44 -39.85 29.09
N ARG A 408 -46.77 -40.98 29.35
CA ARG A 408 -46.78 -41.65 30.66
C ARG A 408 -45.54 -41.37 31.51
N ARG A 409 -44.36 -41.25 30.89
CA ARG A 409 -43.06 -41.10 31.56
C ARG A 409 -42.70 -39.64 31.84
N PRO A 410 -41.84 -39.37 32.84
CA PRO A 410 -41.38 -38.01 33.12
C PRO A 410 -40.63 -37.38 31.95
N VAL A 411 -40.84 -36.07 31.75
CA VAL A 411 -40.09 -35.25 30.79
C VAL A 411 -38.75 -34.82 31.39
N ARG A 412 -37.65 -35.38 30.90
CA ARG A 412 -36.25 -35.12 31.31
C ARG A 412 -35.61 -33.99 30.49
N PHE A 413 -36.23 -32.81 30.49
CA PHE A 413 -35.77 -31.67 29.69
C PHE A 413 -34.36 -31.19 30.07
N ALA A 414 -34.05 -31.09 31.37
CA ALA A 414 -32.73 -30.65 31.83
C ALA A 414 -31.61 -31.58 31.33
N ASP A 415 -31.88 -32.89 31.32
CA ASP A 415 -30.91 -33.88 30.85
C ASP A 415 -30.73 -33.80 29.34
N ALA A 416 -31.81 -33.61 28.57
CA ALA A 416 -31.74 -33.40 27.13
C ALA A 416 -30.91 -32.15 26.77
N VAL A 417 -31.07 -31.03 27.51
CA VAL A 417 -30.24 -29.84 27.32
C VAL A 417 -28.77 -30.11 27.64
N ARG A 418 -28.47 -30.81 28.75
CA ARG A 418 -27.09 -31.18 29.12
C ARG A 418 -26.46 -32.14 28.10
N ALA A 419 -27.23 -33.08 27.56
CA ALA A 419 -26.77 -33.99 26.51
C ALA A 419 -26.46 -33.21 25.22
N ALA A 420 -27.34 -32.32 24.78
CA ALA A 420 -27.10 -31.44 23.64
C ALA A 420 -25.86 -30.56 23.85
N TYR A 421 -25.70 -30.00 25.05
CA TYR A 421 -24.53 -29.22 25.43
C TYR A 421 -23.23 -30.03 25.35
N GLY A 422 -23.23 -31.27 25.85
CA GLY A 422 -22.12 -32.21 25.72
C GLY A 422 -21.76 -32.56 24.27
N LEU A 423 -22.70 -32.38 23.34
CA LEU A 423 -22.51 -32.54 21.89
C LEU A 423 -22.10 -31.25 21.16
N GLY A 424 -21.78 -30.19 21.90
CA GLY A 424 -21.32 -28.91 21.37
C GLY A 424 -22.43 -27.90 21.06
N VAL A 425 -23.68 -28.15 21.50
CA VAL A 425 -24.76 -27.18 21.37
C VAL A 425 -24.61 -26.10 22.44
N THR A 426 -24.42 -24.87 21.99
CA THR A 426 -24.24 -23.68 22.85
C THR A 426 -25.23 -22.58 22.51
N ARG A 427 -26.03 -22.77 21.45
CA ARG A 427 -27.08 -21.86 21.00
C ARG A 427 -28.42 -22.58 21.02
N PHE A 428 -29.42 -21.96 21.63
CA PHE A 428 -30.77 -22.50 21.72
C PHE A 428 -31.78 -21.46 21.25
N ALA A 429 -32.69 -21.85 20.35
CA ALA A 429 -33.82 -21.02 19.96
C ALA A 429 -35.13 -21.71 20.35
N GLU A 430 -35.89 -21.08 21.24
CA GLU A 430 -37.21 -21.56 21.65
C GLU A 430 -38.26 -21.09 20.65
N LEU A 431 -38.83 -22.08 19.96
CA LEU A 431 -39.98 -22.00 19.08
C LEU A 431 -41.21 -22.31 19.92
N GLY A 432 -41.82 -21.27 20.44
CA GLY A 432 -43.00 -21.35 21.29
C GLY A 432 -43.59 -19.96 21.51
N PRO A 433 -44.74 -19.87 22.19
CA PRO A 433 -45.46 -18.61 22.42
C PRO A 433 -44.83 -17.71 23.50
N ASP A 434 -43.82 -18.20 24.22
CA ASP A 434 -43.14 -17.56 25.36
C ASP A 434 -41.64 -17.95 25.41
N GLY A 435 -40.95 -17.66 26.52
CA GLY A 435 -39.55 -17.96 26.78
C GLY A 435 -39.28 -18.80 28.02
N THR A 436 -40.15 -19.75 28.34
CA THR A 436 -40.00 -20.59 29.55
C THR A 436 -38.84 -21.57 29.40
N LEU A 437 -38.74 -22.27 28.25
CA LEU A 437 -37.65 -23.22 28.02
C LEU A 437 -36.30 -22.53 27.90
N THR A 438 -36.27 -21.26 27.48
CA THR A 438 -35.08 -20.42 27.42
C THR A 438 -34.44 -20.29 28.79
N ALA A 439 -35.23 -19.95 29.81
CA ALA A 439 -34.74 -19.81 31.18
C ALA A 439 -34.24 -21.16 31.72
N LEU A 440 -35.00 -22.24 31.48
CA LEU A 440 -34.64 -23.59 31.92
C LEU A 440 -33.36 -24.12 31.23
N ALA A 441 -33.15 -23.79 29.95
CA ALA A 441 -31.95 -24.16 29.23
C ALA A 441 -30.71 -23.44 29.80
N GLN A 442 -30.84 -22.15 30.15
CA GLN A 442 -29.78 -21.38 30.81
C GLN A 442 -29.46 -21.88 32.21
N GLU A 443 -30.44 -22.39 32.95
CA GLU A 443 -30.22 -23.02 34.26
C GLU A 443 -29.57 -24.40 34.14
N SER A 444 -29.73 -25.08 33.01
CA SER A 444 -29.27 -26.46 32.82
C SER A 444 -27.83 -26.55 32.28
N ALA A 445 -27.32 -25.50 31.63
CA ALA A 445 -25.97 -25.45 31.08
C ALA A 445 -25.36 -24.04 31.13
N ASP A 446 -24.12 -23.95 31.58
CA ASP A 446 -23.41 -22.67 31.72
C ASP A 446 -22.92 -22.13 30.36
N GLY A 447 -22.96 -20.80 30.22
CA GLY A 447 -22.38 -20.10 29.06
C GLY A 447 -23.17 -20.25 27.76
N VAL A 448 -24.37 -20.83 27.79
CA VAL A 448 -25.22 -20.98 26.61
C VAL A 448 -25.96 -19.70 26.26
N VAL A 449 -26.19 -19.46 24.97
CA VAL A 449 -27.07 -18.40 24.49
C VAL A 449 -28.40 -19.03 24.10
N ALA A 450 -29.41 -18.84 24.95
CA ALA A 450 -30.78 -19.25 24.66
C ALA A 450 -31.66 -18.02 24.40
N VAL A 451 -32.51 -18.10 23.36
CA VAL A 451 -33.43 -17.01 23.00
C VAL A 451 -34.81 -17.56 22.64
N PRO A 452 -35.89 -16.89 23.04
CA PRO A 452 -37.22 -17.22 22.56
C PRO A 452 -37.59 -16.36 21.36
N LEU A 453 -38.28 -16.95 20.38
CA LEU A 453 -38.79 -16.18 19.24
C LEU A 453 -39.94 -15.26 19.66
N LEU A 454 -40.83 -15.71 20.54
CA LEU A 454 -41.93 -14.90 21.07
C LEU A 454 -41.74 -14.60 22.56
N ARG A 455 -42.15 -13.41 22.99
CA ARG A 455 -42.15 -13.01 24.40
C ARG A 455 -43.45 -12.29 24.75
N PRO A 456 -44.07 -12.61 25.90
CA PRO A 456 -45.23 -11.88 26.38
C PRO A 456 -44.96 -10.39 26.54
N GLY A 457 -45.95 -9.57 26.17
CA GLY A 457 -45.89 -8.12 26.30
C GLY A 457 -44.96 -7.41 25.32
N THR A 458 -44.40 -8.13 24.33
CA THR A 458 -43.62 -7.56 23.23
C THR A 458 -44.32 -7.86 21.90
N PRO A 459 -44.47 -6.89 20.98
CA PRO A 459 -45.01 -7.17 19.64
C PRO A 459 -44.23 -8.29 18.97
N GLU A 460 -44.94 -9.22 18.31
CA GLU A 460 -44.36 -10.51 17.92
C GLU A 460 -43.24 -10.36 16.88
N GLN A 461 -43.42 -9.48 15.90
CA GLN A 461 -42.36 -9.16 14.92
C GLN A 461 -41.10 -8.58 15.58
N VAL A 462 -41.27 -7.74 16.61
CA VAL A 462 -40.15 -7.15 17.36
C VAL A 462 -39.43 -8.22 18.17
N SER A 463 -40.17 -9.15 18.77
CA SER A 463 -39.60 -10.29 19.50
C SER A 463 -38.78 -11.20 18.57
N VAL A 464 -39.33 -11.55 17.39
CA VAL A 464 -38.62 -12.37 16.39
C VAL A 464 -37.35 -11.65 15.92
N ARG A 465 -37.43 -10.36 15.58
CA ARG A 465 -36.25 -9.55 15.22
C ARG A 465 -35.17 -9.58 16.30
N ALA A 466 -35.57 -9.43 17.56
CA ALA A 466 -34.64 -9.44 18.69
C ALA A 466 -33.97 -10.81 18.88
N ALA A 467 -34.72 -11.91 18.68
CA ALA A 467 -34.19 -13.27 18.72
C ALA A 467 -33.16 -13.51 17.62
N LEU A 468 -33.50 -13.17 16.37
CA LEU A 468 -32.60 -13.27 15.22
C LEU A 468 -31.33 -12.44 15.41
N SER A 469 -31.46 -11.22 15.92
CA SER A 469 -30.31 -10.34 16.21
C SER A 469 -29.36 -10.94 17.25
N ARG A 470 -29.90 -11.54 18.31
CA ARG A 470 -29.11 -12.22 19.35
C ARG A 470 -28.41 -13.47 18.81
N LEU A 471 -29.09 -14.27 17.99
CA LEU A 471 -28.49 -15.44 17.34
C LEU A 471 -27.36 -15.02 16.38
N LEU A 472 -27.60 -13.98 15.58
CA LEU A 472 -26.61 -13.43 14.64
C LEU A 472 -25.34 -12.99 15.36
N VAL A 473 -25.44 -12.19 16.43
CA VAL A 473 -24.22 -11.76 17.16
C VAL A 473 -23.52 -12.90 17.87
N ALA A 474 -24.26 -13.96 18.24
CA ALA A 474 -23.74 -15.13 18.91
C ALA A 474 -23.07 -16.13 17.94
N GLY A 475 -23.06 -15.84 16.64
CA GLY A 475 -22.36 -16.61 15.62
C GLY A 475 -23.25 -17.45 14.70
N VAL A 476 -24.57 -17.47 14.92
CA VAL A 476 -25.50 -18.19 14.04
C VAL A 476 -25.64 -17.44 12.72
N GLU A 477 -25.63 -18.17 11.61
CA GLU A 477 -25.91 -17.58 10.30
C GLU A 477 -27.40 -17.30 10.16
N VAL A 478 -27.71 -16.02 9.93
CA VAL A 478 -29.07 -15.52 9.70
C VAL A 478 -29.07 -14.79 8.35
N ASP A 479 -29.98 -15.20 7.48
CA ASP A 479 -30.28 -14.53 6.22
C ASP A 479 -31.28 -13.41 6.47
N LEU A 480 -30.87 -12.16 6.24
CA LEU A 480 -31.71 -10.99 6.44
C LEU A 480 -32.47 -10.58 5.17
N ALA A 481 -32.28 -11.29 4.06
CA ALA A 481 -32.94 -10.97 2.79
C ALA A 481 -34.46 -10.74 2.92
N PRO A 482 -35.24 -11.50 3.74
CA PRO A 482 -36.67 -11.26 3.90
C PRO A 482 -37.01 -9.83 4.35
N ASP A 483 -36.13 -9.18 5.12
CA ASP A 483 -36.36 -7.85 5.70
C ASP A 483 -35.85 -6.70 4.84
N LEU A 484 -35.10 -7.02 3.78
CA LEU A 484 -34.33 -6.06 2.98
C LEU A 484 -34.91 -5.87 1.59
N THR A 485 -36.17 -6.26 1.40
CA THR A 485 -36.91 -6.11 0.15
C THR A 485 -37.00 -4.62 -0.22
N GLY A 486 -36.63 -4.28 -1.46
CA GLY A 486 -36.64 -2.90 -1.96
C GLY A 486 -35.42 -2.04 -1.59
N GLY A 487 -34.40 -2.62 -0.94
CA GLY A 487 -33.12 -1.95 -0.69
C GLY A 487 -32.20 -1.93 -1.92
N CYS A 488 -31.37 -0.89 -2.03
CA CYS A 488 -30.31 -0.78 -3.03
C CYS A 488 -28.92 -0.60 -2.38
N LEU A 489 -27.86 -0.75 -3.18
CA LEU A 489 -26.50 -0.49 -2.72
C LEU A 489 -26.27 1.02 -2.60
N VAL A 490 -25.74 1.44 -1.45
CA VAL A 490 -25.34 2.83 -1.18
C VAL A 490 -23.89 2.90 -0.74
N ASP A 491 -23.24 4.03 -1.02
CA ASP A 491 -21.87 4.25 -0.56
C ASP A 491 -21.85 4.39 0.96
N LEU A 492 -21.14 3.48 1.61
CA LEU A 492 -20.96 3.45 3.06
C LEU A 492 -19.47 3.40 3.40
N PRO A 493 -19.05 3.92 4.57
CA PRO A 493 -17.66 3.91 5.01
C PRO A 493 -17.02 2.53 4.88
N VAL A 494 -15.77 2.50 4.42
CA VAL A 494 -14.99 1.25 4.30
C VAL A 494 -14.65 0.67 5.68
N TYR A 495 -14.08 -0.53 5.70
CA TYR A 495 -13.65 -1.16 6.95
C TYR A 495 -12.61 -0.29 7.69
N PRO A 496 -12.81 0.03 8.98
CA PRO A 496 -11.88 0.85 9.75
C PRO A 496 -10.68 -0.01 10.17
N PHE A 497 -9.65 -0.09 9.32
CA PHE A 497 -8.42 -0.80 9.65
C PHE A 497 -7.72 -0.16 10.85
N GLU A 498 -7.35 -0.98 11.83
CA GLU A 498 -6.51 -0.54 12.93
C GLU A 498 -5.09 -0.29 12.42
N THR A 499 -4.69 0.97 12.37
CA THR A 499 -3.39 1.39 11.86
C THR A 499 -2.31 1.21 12.92
N ARG A 500 -1.94 -0.06 13.17
CA ARG A 500 -0.71 -0.38 13.89
C ARG A 500 0.43 -0.50 12.88
N ARG A 501 1.57 0.14 13.16
CA ARG A 501 2.77 0.07 12.32
C ARG A 501 3.38 -1.33 12.44
N TYR A 502 3.03 -2.22 11.53
CA TYR A 502 3.68 -3.54 11.34
C TYR A 502 4.65 -3.47 10.17
N TRP A 503 5.71 -2.67 10.32
CA TRP A 503 6.78 -2.59 9.33
C TRP A 503 7.93 -3.47 9.81
N LEU A 504 8.47 -4.29 8.91
CA LEU A 504 9.79 -4.86 9.11
C LEU A 504 10.78 -3.71 8.87
N ASP A 505 11.05 -2.94 9.92
CA ASP A 505 12.18 -2.00 9.96
C ASP A 505 13.49 -2.82 10.13
N ALA A 506 13.67 -3.86 9.31
CA ALA A 506 14.91 -4.59 9.20
C ALA A 506 15.84 -3.76 8.30
N PRO A 507 17.08 -3.44 8.71
CA PRO A 507 18.08 -3.14 7.71
C PRO A 507 18.14 -4.36 6.77
N GLU A 508 18.22 -4.16 5.46
CA GLU A 508 18.47 -5.24 4.52
C GLU A 508 19.80 -5.91 4.90
N GLU A 509 19.78 -6.91 5.78
CA GLU A 509 20.86 -7.87 5.93
C GLU A 509 20.84 -8.71 4.66
N ASN A 510 21.52 -8.20 3.63
CA ASN A 510 22.19 -9.07 2.67
C ASN A 510 22.93 -10.13 3.52
N GLY A 511 22.72 -11.42 3.22
CA GLY A 511 23.29 -12.52 4.00
C GLY A 511 24.73 -12.26 4.43
N THR A 512 25.10 -12.72 5.63
CA THR A 512 26.43 -12.47 6.22
C THR A 512 27.52 -12.70 5.17
N ALA A 513 28.52 -11.80 5.12
CA ALA A 513 29.61 -11.83 4.15
C ALA A 513 30.18 -13.25 3.95
N ASP A 514 30.29 -14.01 5.05
CA ASP A 514 30.72 -15.40 5.12
C ASP A 514 29.96 -16.36 4.19
N ALA A 515 28.65 -16.14 3.98
CA ALA A 515 27.82 -16.96 3.10
C ALA A 515 28.21 -16.85 1.62
N TYR A 516 28.94 -15.79 1.25
CA TYR A 516 29.46 -15.53 -0.09
C TYR A 516 30.98 -15.74 -0.19
N GLY A 517 31.62 -16.30 0.84
CA GLY A 517 33.07 -16.48 0.90
C GLY A 517 33.83 -15.15 1.05
N LEU A 518 33.18 -14.12 1.58
CA LEU A 518 33.78 -12.83 1.90
C LEU A 518 34.02 -12.77 3.41
N ASP A 519 35.13 -12.16 3.83
CA ASP A 519 35.32 -11.84 5.25
C ASP A 519 34.38 -10.67 5.62
N GLY A 520 33.72 -10.76 6.76
CA GLY A 520 32.99 -9.64 7.35
C GLY A 520 33.89 -8.44 7.63
N THR A 521 33.35 -7.23 7.51
CA THR A 521 34.05 -6.00 7.92
C THR A 521 33.31 -5.34 9.07
N ALA A 522 34.04 -4.68 9.97
CA ALA A 522 33.43 -3.91 11.06
C ALA A 522 32.91 -2.53 10.60
N HIS A 523 33.12 -2.16 9.33
CA HIS A 523 32.86 -0.82 8.84
C HIS A 523 31.47 -0.70 8.18
N PRO A 524 30.60 0.27 8.57
CA PRO A 524 29.21 0.36 8.11
C PRO A 524 28.96 0.46 6.60
N LEU A 525 29.95 0.94 5.85
CA LEU A 525 29.85 1.09 4.39
C LEU A 525 30.50 -0.06 3.62
N LEU A 526 31.30 -0.92 4.28
CA LEU A 526 32.01 -2.03 3.63
C LEU A 526 31.26 -3.34 3.93
N ALA A 527 30.60 -3.88 2.91
CA ALA A 527 29.78 -5.08 3.03
C ALA A 527 30.61 -6.38 3.16
N GLY A 528 31.80 -6.43 2.56
CA GLY A 528 32.68 -7.60 2.63
C GLY A 528 34.06 -7.35 2.06
N ARG A 529 35.02 -8.20 2.46
CA ARG A 529 36.43 -8.18 2.05
C ARG A 529 36.81 -9.51 1.38
N THR A 530 37.69 -9.43 0.38
CA THR A 530 38.35 -10.58 -0.24
C THR A 530 39.84 -10.32 -0.35
N GLU A 531 40.67 -11.28 0.09
CA GLU A 531 42.12 -11.24 -0.13
C GLU A 531 42.43 -11.60 -1.59
N LEU A 532 43.35 -10.84 -2.20
CA LEU A 532 43.80 -11.07 -3.57
C LEU A 532 45.08 -11.94 -3.55
N PRO A 533 45.29 -12.81 -4.55
CA PRO A 533 46.45 -13.72 -4.59
C PRO A 533 47.82 -13.02 -4.61
N ASP A 534 47.88 -11.75 -4.97
CA ASP A 534 49.08 -10.92 -5.01
C ASP A 534 49.44 -10.29 -3.66
N GLY A 535 48.64 -10.54 -2.61
CA GLY A 535 48.82 -9.95 -1.28
C GLY A 535 48.06 -8.63 -1.08
N GLY A 536 47.23 -8.22 -2.06
CA GLY A 536 46.28 -7.13 -1.92
C GLY A 536 44.95 -7.56 -1.29
N ALA A 537 44.01 -6.62 -1.18
CA ALA A 537 42.64 -6.87 -0.76
C ALA A 537 41.63 -6.02 -1.54
N LEU A 538 40.46 -6.60 -1.78
CA LEU A 538 39.31 -5.93 -2.39
C LEU A 538 38.17 -5.84 -1.37
N PHE A 539 37.70 -4.64 -1.11
CA PHE A 539 36.52 -4.38 -0.28
C PHE A 539 35.37 -3.94 -1.19
N THR A 540 34.15 -4.35 -0.85
CA THR A 540 32.95 -4.04 -1.64
C THR A 540 31.87 -3.41 -0.76
N GLY A 541 31.01 -2.59 -1.37
CA GLY A 541 29.87 -1.99 -0.68
C GLY A 541 28.89 -1.35 -1.65
N VAL A 542 27.80 -0.80 -1.11
CA VAL A 542 26.79 -0.08 -1.87
C VAL A 542 26.44 1.23 -1.15
N LEU A 543 26.61 2.34 -1.87
CA LEU A 543 26.16 3.66 -1.45
C LEU A 543 24.77 3.91 -2.02
N ALA A 544 23.80 4.19 -1.16
CA ALA A 544 22.45 4.52 -1.58
C ALA A 544 21.77 5.42 -0.54
N LEU A 545 21.15 6.52 -0.96
CA LEU A 545 20.53 7.47 -0.03
C LEU A 545 19.41 6.82 0.81
N ARG A 546 18.76 5.76 0.31
CA ARG A 546 17.78 4.99 1.09
C ARG A 546 18.40 4.13 2.20
N ARG A 547 19.64 3.66 2.02
CA ARG A 547 20.37 2.82 2.99
C ARG A 547 21.19 3.66 3.97
N GLN A 548 21.73 4.77 3.50
CA GLN A 548 22.47 5.74 4.31
C GLN A 548 21.86 7.15 4.15
N PRO A 549 20.70 7.43 4.79
CA PRO A 549 19.96 8.69 4.60
C PRO A 549 20.76 9.94 4.91
N TRP A 550 21.71 9.84 5.85
CA TRP A 550 22.58 10.95 6.23
C TRP A 550 23.47 11.44 5.08
N LEU A 551 23.75 10.61 4.05
CA LEU A 551 24.50 11.05 2.87
C LEU A 551 23.71 12.08 2.04
N ALA A 552 22.38 12.08 2.11
CA ALA A 552 21.54 13.05 1.39
C ALA A 552 21.71 14.49 1.91
N ASP A 553 22.24 14.64 3.12
CA ASP A 553 22.46 15.92 3.77
C ASP A 553 23.78 16.59 3.33
N HIS A 554 24.62 15.95 2.52
CA HIS A 554 25.82 16.60 1.97
C HIS A 554 25.55 17.11 0.56
N ARG A 555 24.99 18.32 0.45
CA ARG A 555 24.67 18.95 -0.83
C ARG A 555 25.52 20.18 -1.10
N ILE A 556 26.11 20.26 -2.28
CA ILE A 556 26.89 21.40 -2.75
C ILE A 556 26.45 21.75 -4.17
N ASP A 557 26.09 23.00 -4.42
CA ASP A 557 25.47 23.48 -5.68
C ASP A 557 24.23 22.65 -6.07
N GLY A 558 23.39 22.31 -5.09
CA GLY A 558 22.16 21.55 -5.29
C GLY A 558 22.34 20.04 -5.54
N ARG A 559 23.58 19.56 -5.73
CA ARG A 559 23.93 18.15 -5.97
C ARG A 559 24.23 17.42 -4.68
N THR A 560 23.81 16.16 -4.56
CA THR A 560 24.19 15.28 -3.45
C THR A 560 25.54 14.64 -3.75
N LEU A 561 26.61 15.21 -3.20
CA LEU A 561 27.98 14.75 -3.44
C LEU A 561 28.44 13.87 -2.28
N LEU A 562 29.11 12.76 -2.58
CA LEU A 562 29.79 11.99 -1.55
C LEU A 562 30.94 12.82 -0.96
N PRO A 563 30.98 13.05 0.36
CA PRO A 563 32.05 13.82 0.99
C PRO A 563 33.41 13.15 0.80
N ALA A 564 34.47 13.95 0.61
CA ALA A 564 35.84 13.46 0.59
C ALA A 564 36.21 12.73 1.89
N ALA A 565 35.62 13.16 3.02
CA ALA A 565 35.76 12.49 4.31
C ALA A 565 35.31 11.02 4.27
N VAL A 566 34.27 10.69 3.49
CA VAL A 566 33.81 9.29 3.33
C VAL A 566 34.83 8.50 2.51
N LEU A 567 35.33 9.06 1.41
CA LEU A 567 36.34 8.39 0.57
C LEU A 567 37.65 8.15 1.35
N ALA A 568 38.09 9.10 2.16
CA ALA A 568 39.27 8.96 3.01
C ALA A 568 39.07 7.92 4.12
N ASP A 569 37.90 7.90 4.76
CA ASP A 569 37.54 6.92 5.79
C ASP A 569 37.46 5.48 5.23
N LEU A 570 36.93 5.31 4.02
CA LEU A 570 36.98 4.03 3.30
C LEU A 570 38.41 3.56 3.04
N ALA A 571 39.28 4.46 2.58
CA ALA A 571 40.69 4.13 2.30
C ALA A 571 41.48 3.83 3.59
N LEU A 572 41.27 4.61 4.66
CA LEU A 572 41.86 4.36 5.99
C LEU A 572 41.42 3.03 6.57
N SER A 573 40.12 2.70 6.47
CA SER A 573 39.58 1.44 6.96
C SER A 573 40.13 0.24 6.19
N ALA A 574 40.30 0.37 4.87
CA ALA A 574 40.94 -0.65 4.05
C ALA A 574 42.42 -0.85 4.40
N GLY A 575 43.16 0.24 4.65
CA GLY A 575 44.55 0.19 5.10
C GLY A 575 44.72 -0.44 6.48
N ASP A 576 43.89 -0.04 7.44
CA ASP A 576 43.91 -0.57 8.82
C ASP A 576 43.64 -2.08 8.86
N ALA A 577 42.74 -2.57 8.01
CA ALA A 577 42.49 -4.01 7.84
C ALA A 577 43.70 -4.79 7.28
N LEU A 578 44.70 -4.11 6.73
CA LEU A 578 45.98 -4.65 6.29
C LEU A 578 47.14 -4.28 7.23
N GLY A 579 46.85 -3.69 8.39
CA GLY A 579 47.86 -3.25 9.37
C GLY A 579 48.61 -1.97 8.97
N ARG A 580 48.12 -1.22 7.98
CA ARG A 580 48.72 0.02 7.46
C ARG A 580 47.87 1.23 7.85
N ALA A 581 48.24 1.88 8.94
CA ALA A 581 47.40 2.87 9.62
C ALA A 581 47.51 4.32 9.11
N THR A 582 48.35 4.58 8.11
CA THR A 582 48.60 5.93 7.59
C THR A 582 48.21 6.04 6.12
N LEU A 583 47.44 7.07 5.79
CA LEU A 583 47.07 7.40 4.42
C LEU A 583 48.00 8.50 3.88
N ARG A 584 48.62 8.25 2.74
CA ARG A 584 49.50 9.15 1.97
C ARG A 584 48.91 9.41 0.60
N ASP A 585 49.23 10.57 0.01
CA ASP A 585 48.88 10.93 -1.36
C ASP A 585 47.39 10.70 -1.72
N PHE A 586 46.48 10.88 -0.75
CA PHE A 586 45.06 10.72 -1.01
C PHE A 586 44.58 11.83 -1.93
N LEU A 587 43.91 11.45 -3.01
CA LEU A 587 43.49 12.33 -4.08
C LEU A 587 42.07 12.00 -4.52
N VAL A 588 41.17 12.98 -4.47
CA VAL A 588 39.85 12.89 -5.09
C VAL A 588 39.99 13.15 -6.59
N ARG A 589 39.91 12.10 -7.40
CA ARG A 589 40.06 12.13 -8.87
C ARG A 589 38.82 12.69 -9.55
N SER A 590 37.65 12.28 -9.08
CA SER A 590 36.36 12.74 -9.58
C SER A 590 35.36 12.78 -8.42
N PRO A 591 34.61 13.88 -8.24
CA PRO A 591 33.46 13.90 -7.34
C PRO A 591 32.50 12.76 -7.68
N LEU A 592 31.97 12.08 -6.66
CA LEU A 592 30.91 11.09 -6.82
C LEU A 592 29.59 11.73 -6.45
N GLU A 593 28.70 11.88 -7.42
CA GLU A 593 27.33 12.33 -7.20
C GLU A 593 26.42 11.12 -6.95
N LEU A 594 25.58 11.19 -5.93
CA LEU A 594 24.66 10.11 -5.56
C LEU A 594 23.26 10.40 -6.09
N ASP A 595 22.74 9.45 -6.87
CA ASP A 595 21.35 9.47 -7.33
C ASP A 595 20.40 9.14 -6.16
N ALA A 596 19.28 9.86 -6.06
CA ALA A 596 18.27 9.62 -5.04
C ALA A 596 17.55 8.27 -5.19
N HIS A 597 17.59 7.68 -6.38
CA HIS A 597 16.84 6.48 -6.73
C HIS A 597 17.73 5.28 -7.10
N ALA A 598 19.03 5.48 -7.29
CA ALA A 598 19.94 4.41 -7.70
C ALA A 598 20.83 3.89 -6.55
N ASP A 599 21.17 2.60 -6.64
CA ASP A 599 22.31 2.05 -5.92
C ASP A 599 23.59 2.39 -6.64
N THR A 600 24.60 2.77 -5.88
CA THR A 600 25.96 2.97 -6.38
C THR A 600 26.88 1.91 -5.76
N PRO A 601 27.04 0.74 -6.40
CA PRO A 601 28.05 -0.23 -6.00
C PRO A 601 29.44 0.40 -6.07
N PHE A 602 30.28 0.10 -5.08
CA PHE A 602 31.65 0.59 -5.05
C PHE A 602 32.63 -0.50 -4.61
N GLN A 603 33.90 -0.27 -4.93
CA GLN A 603 35.04 -1.11 -4.59
C GLN A 603 36.17 -0.26 -4.04
N VAL A 604 36.85 -0.76 -3.01
CA VAL A 604 38.15 -0.26 -2.55
C VAL A 604 39.16 -1.36 -2.80
N ALA A 605 40.04 -1.17 -3.77
CA ALA A 605 41.12 -2.10 -4.05
C ALA A 605 42.40 -1.57 -3.41
N VAL A 606 43.11 -2.42 -2.67
CA VAL A 606 44.45 -2.15 -2.15
C VAL A 606 45.38 -3.22 -2.71
N ASP A 607 46.45 -2.82 -3.38
CA ASP A 607 47.44 -3.77 -3.90
C ASP A 607 48.53 -4.11 -2.85
N ALA A 608 49.47 -4.96 -3.23
CA ALA A 608 50.58 -5.36 -2.36
C ALA A 608 51.52 -4.19 -2.00
N ALA A 609 51.67 -3.21 -2.87
CA ALA A 609 52.46 -2.00 -2.62
C ALA A 609 51.75 -1.04 -1.66
N GLY A 610 50.43 -1.18 -1.49
CA GLY A 610 49.59 -0.31 -0.67
C GLY A 610 48.91 0.77 -1.48
N GLU A 611 48.93 0.70 -2.81
CA GLU A 611 48.17 1.62 -3.64
C GLU A 611 46.68 1.31 -3.48
N VAL A 612 45.92 2.34 -3.15
CA VAL A 612 44.47 2.29 -2.96
C VAL A 612 43.79 2.95 -4.14
N ALA A 613 42.75 2.30 -4.67
CA ALA A 613 41.84 2.89 -5.63
C ALA A 613 40.39 2.63 -5.25
N VAL A 614 39.64 3.71 -4.99
CA VAL A 614 38.20 3.69 -4.73
C VAL A 614 37.47 3.88 -6.04
N ARG A 615 36.70 2.87 -6.46
CA ARG A 615 35.92 2.87 -7.69
C ARG A 615 34.44 2.78 -7.39
N ALA A 616 33.62 3.49 -8.14
CA ALA A 616 32.17 3.34 -8.09
C ALA A 616 31.63 2.99 -9.47
N ARG A 617 30.54 2.23 -9.51
CA ARG A 617 29.87 1.82 -10.72
C ARG A 617 28.68 2.73 -10.99
N ALA A 618 28.70 3.42 -12.12
CA ALA A 618 27.56 4.21 -12.59
C ALA A 618 26.41 3.31 -13.07
N ALA A 619 25.22 3.90 -13.25
CA ALA A 619 24.01 3.19 -13.67
C ALA A 619 24.13 2.53 -15.06
N ASP A 620 24.98 3.07 -15.94
CA ASP A 620 25.32 2.49 -17.25
C ASP A 620 26.26 1.28 -17.17
N GLY A 621 26.74 0.96 -15.97
CA GLY A 621 27.63 -0.14 -15.69
C GLY A 621 29.13 0.20 -15.72
N THR A 622 29.50 1.45 -16.05
CA THR A 622 30.89 1.92 -16.14
C THR A 622 31.51 2.09 -14.75
N TRP A 623 32.76 1.65 -14.58
CA TRP A 623 33.53 1.85 -13.34
C TRP A 623 34.45 3.06 -13.45
N THR A 624 34.32 3.99 -12.50
CA THR A 624 35.13 5.22 -12.44
C THR A 624 35.95 5.25 -11.16
N VAL A 625 37.22 5.63 -11.26
CA VAL A 625 38.08 5.87 -10.09
C VAL A 625 37.75 7.24 -9.51
N HIS A 626 37.23 7.26 -8.28
CA HIS A 626 36.83 8.48 -7.58
C HIS A 626 37.91 8.98 -6.62
N ALA A 627 38.67 8.07 -6.00
CA ALA A 627 39.81 8.42 -5.18
C ALA A 627 40.97 7.43 -5.35
N THR A 628 42.18 7.93 -5.19
CA THR A 628 43.41 7.14 -5.11
C THR A 628 44.19 7.54 -3.86
N ALA A 629 44.98 6.64 -3.28
CA ALA A 629 45.86 6.93 -2.16
C ALA A 629 46.95 5.87 -2.05
N THR A 630 47.86 6.04 -1.08
CA THR A 630 48.79 4.99 -0.66
C THR A 630 48.60 4.76 0.84
N VAL A 631 48.46 3.51 1.26
CA VAL A 631 48.43 3.14 2.68
C VAL A 631 49.79 2.61 3.13
N THR A 632 50.32 3.22 4.19
CA THR A 632 51.62 2.90 4.80
C THR A 632 51.48 2.70 6.31
N ASP A 633 52.54 2.25 6.96
CA ASP A 633 52.65 2.19 8.43
C ASP A 633 53.39 3.40 9.03
N ASP A 634 53.78 4.38 8.18
CA ASP A 634 54.58 5.53 8.56
C ASP A 634 54.01 6.24 9.79
N PRO A 635 54.82 6.54 10.81
CA PRO A 635 54.34 7.28 11.96
C PRO A 635 53.99 8.72 11.56
N VAL A 636 52.80 9.17 11.98
CA VAL A 636 52.40 10.58 11.92
C VAL A 636 52.21 11.05 13.35
N THR A 637 52.99 12.06 13.76
CA THR A 637 52.97 12.55 15.15
C THR A 637 51.82 13.56 15.32
N PRO A 638 50.90 13.35 16.29
CA PRO A 638 49.88 14.34 16.59
C PRO A 638 50.50 15.60 17.20
N ALA A 639 50.05 16.77 16.77
CA ALA A 639 50.44 18.01 17.44
C ALA A 639 49.62 18.20 18.72
N SER A 640 50.26 18.71 19.78
CA SER A 640 49.54 19.16 20.96
C SER A 640 48.75 20.41 20.61
N LEU A 641 47.43 20.38 20.80
CA LEU A 641 46.59 21.54 20.59
C LEU A 641 46.93 22.63 21.62
N PRO A 642 47.25 23.86 21.20
CA PRO A 642 47.43 24.95 22.14
C PRO A 642 46.12 25.23 22.89
N ALA A 643 46.25 25.71 24.13
CA ALA A 643 45.10 26.19 24.90
C ALA A 643 44.40 27.33 24.14
N ALA A 644 43.06 27.38 24.21
CA ALA A 644 42.30 28.42 23.52
C ALA A 644 42.72 29.82 24.01
N GLY A 645 43.36 30.60 23.14
CA GLY A 645 43.71 31.99 23.37
C GLY A 645 42.53 32.94 23.09
N PRO A 646 42.66 34.24 23.40
CA PRO A 646 41.66 35.26 23.04
C PRO A 646 41.72 35.56 21.53
N GLY A 647 41.25 34.63 20.70
CA GLY A 647 41.07 34.81 19.26
C GLY A 647 39.81 35.62 18.94
N THR A 648 39.74 36.15 17.70
CA THR A 648 38.50 36.72 17.18
C THR A 648 37.50 35.60 16.96
N ARG A 649 36.38 35.62 17.69
CA ARG A 649 35.28 34.68 17.45
C ARG A 649 34.70 34.96 16.07
N ILE A 650 34.56 33.92 15.25
CA ILE A 650 33.74 34.00 14.04
C ILE A 650 32.30 33.97 14.55
N ASP A 651 31.56 35.06 14.36
CA ASP A 651 30.15 35.11 14.76
C ASP A 651 29.36 34.11 13.92
N LEU A 652 28.99 33.00 14.55
CA LEU A 652 28.21 31.96 13.92
C LEU A 652 26.72 32.32 13.91
N GLY A 653 26.28 33.32 14.69
CA GLY A 653 24.87 33.48 15.01
C GLY A 653 24.33 32.28 15.79
N ASP A 654 23.06 31.94 15.59
CA ASP A 654 22.55 30.62 15.92
C ASP A 654 22.93 29.60 14.82
N ARG A 655 22.76 28.30 15.13
CA ARG A 655 23.11 27.22 14.19
C ARG A 655 22.42 27.40 12.84
N ASP A 656 21.14 27.76 12.83
CA ASP A 656 20.35 27.89 11.61
C ASP A 656 20.79 29.11 10.79
N ALA A 657 21.27 30.17 11.43
CA ALA A 657 21.89 31.32 10.77
C ALA A 657 23.23 30.94 10.13
N THR A 658 24.08 30.16 10.83
CA THR A 658 25.36 29.67 10.27
C THR A 658 25.13 28.88 8.98
N TYR A 659 24.22 27.91 9.00
CA TYR A 659 24.01 27.03 7.85
C TYR A 659 23.21 27.69 6.73
N ARG A 660 22.40 28.72 7.01
CA ARG A 660 21.86 29.59 5.96
C ARG A 660 22.94 30.37 5.22
N LEU A 661 23.95 30.90 5.94
CA LEU A 661 25.08 31.57 5.29
C LEU A 661 25.90 30.61 4.40
N LEU A 662 26.06 29.36 4.83
CA LEU A 662 26.71 28.32 4.04
C LEU A 662 25.86 27.91 2.83
N ASP A 663 24.55 27.79 2.99
CA ASP A 663 23.59 27.52 1.90
C ASP A 663 23.61 28.63 0.85
N ASP A 664 23.60 29.89 1.27
CA ASP A 664 23.74 31.07 0.39
C ASP A 664 25.07 31.06 -0.39
N ALA A 665 26.12 30.45 0.16
CA ALA A 665 27.42 30.25 -0.50
C ALA A 665 27.49 28.98 -1.36
N GLY A 666 26.40 28.20 -1.45
CA GLY A 666 26.27 26.99 -2.25
C GLY A 666 26.56 25.68 -1.50
N TYR A 667 26.72 25.72 -0.17
CA TYR A 667 26.92 24.55 0.69
C TYR A 667 25.64 24.23 1.49
N SER A 668 24.70 23.56 0.84
CA SER A 668 23.38 23.19 1.36
C SER A 668 23.44 21.98 2.30
N TYR A 669 24.17 22.08 3.43
CA TYR A 669 24.28 20.99 4.39
C TYR A 669 22.97 20.75 5.17
N GLY A 670 22.50 19.51 5.19
CA GLY A 670 21.36 19.05 5.98
C GLY A 670 21.75 18.58 7.39
N PRO A 671 20.77 18.17 8.21
CA PRO A 671 20.92 17.96 9.65
C PRO A 671 22.08 17.05 10.09
N ALA A 672 22.46 16.03 9.30
CA ALA A 672 23.59 15.15 9.62
C ALA A 672 24.95 15.85 9.62
N PHE A 673 25.15 16.82 8.73
CA PHE A 673 26.40 17.56 8.57
C PHE A 673 26.42 18.89 9.33
N GLN A 674 25.29 19.29 9.94
CA GLN A 674 25.19 20.53 10.70
C GLN A 674 25.78 20.44 12.13
N GLY A 675 27.05 20.05 12.23
CA GLY A 675 27.75 19.72 13.47
C GLY A 675 28.65 20.83 14.06
N LEU A 676 28.95 21.90 13.31
CA LEU A 676 29.77 23.03 13.80
C LEU A 676 29.08 23.77 14.95
N THR A 677 29.78 23.94 16.08
CA THR A 677 29.25 24.56 17.31
C THR A 677 29.97 25.83 17.73
N ALA A 678 31.27 25.92 17.46
CA ALA A 678 32.08 27.11 17.72
C ALA A 678 33.17 27.25 16.67
N ALA A 679 33.56 28.49 16.37
CA ALA A 679 34.61 28.80 15.42
C ALA A 679 35.36 30.05 15.87
N THR A 680 36.68 30.00 15.90
CA THR A 680 37.54 31.13 16.24
C THR A 680 38.72 31.23 15.27
N ARG A 681 39.21 32.46 15.08
CA ARG A 681 40.38 32.77 14.28
C ARG A 681 41.39 33.55 15.11
N GLN A 682 42.64 33.13 15.08
CA GLN A 682 43.74 33.83 15.73
C GLN A 682 45.01 33.71 14.87
N ASP A 683 45.63 34.85 14.51
CA ASP A 683 46.93 34.89 13.82
C ASP A 683 47.05 34.04 12.54
N GLY A 684 45.93 33.82 11.82
CA GLY A 684 45.88 32.98 10.62
C GLY A 684 45.59 31.50 10.87
N GLU A 685 45.52 31.10 12.14
CA GLU A 685 45.06 29.78 12.58
C GLU A 685 43.55 29.78 12.79
N LEU A 686 42.91 28.65 12.46
CA LEU A 686 41.48 28.44 12.61
C LEU A 686 41.23 27.33 13.64
N ARG A 687 40.23 27.54 14.49
CA ARG A 687 39.80 26.53 15.47
C ARG A 687 38.30 26.34 15.40
N ALA A 688 37.86 25.09 15.32
CA ALA A 688 36.44 24.74 15.21
C ALA A 688 36.07 23.64 16.21
N ASP A 689 34.99 23.81 16.96
CA ASP A 689 34.40 22.75 17.76
C ASP A 689 33.22 22.14 16.99
N ALA A 690 33.27 20.83 16.76
CA ALA A 690 32.24 20.10 16.04
C ALA A 690 31.69 18.93 16.86
N GLU A 691 30.41 18.65 16.71
CA GLU A 691 29.69 17.57 17.37
C GLU A 691 28.79 16.83 16.38
N LEU A 692 28.72 15.50 16.51
CA LEU A 692 27.78 14.69 15.72
C LEU A 692 26.34 15.07 16.07
N SER A 693 25.54 15.34 15.04
CA SER A 693 24.13 15.64 15.21
C SER A 693 23.37 14.42 15.74
N ALA A 694 22.20 14.65 16.32
CA ALA A 694 21.36 13.58 16.84
C ALA A 694 21.01 12.51 15.77
N ALA A 695 21.00 12.89 14.48
CA ALA A 695 20.68 11.99 13.37
C ALA A 695 21.71 10.87 13.17
N VAL A 696 22.98 11.11 13.49
CA VAL A 696 24.11 10.19 13.23
C VAL A 696 24.95 9.86 14.48
N ARG A 697 24.59 10.40 15.65
CA ARG A 697 25.34 10.16 16.89
C ARG A 697 25.39 8.69 17.30
N GLY A 698 24.32 7.93 17.03
CA GLY A 698 24.22 6.52 17.38
C GLY A 698 25.19 5.61 16.61
N SER A 699 25.74 6.06 15.48
CA SER A 699 26.70 5.31 14.66
C SER A 699 28.16 5.72 14.89
N ALA A 700 28.45 6.57 15.88
CA ALA A 700 29.80 7.10 16.11
C ALA A 700 30.86 6.00 16.29
N ASP A 701 30.54 4.96 17.07
CA ASP A 701 31.48 3.87 17.39
C ASP A 701 31.71 2.89 16.23
N ALA A 702 30.86 2.94 15.21
CA ALA A 702 30.95 2.06 14.05
C ALA A 702 31.97 2.56 13.01
N PHE A 703 32.31 3.85 13.04
CA PHE A 703 33.36 4.44 12.20
C PHE A 703 34.64 4.64 13.01
N GLY A 704 35.78 4.73 12.32
CA GLY A 704 37.02 5.22 12.95
C GLY A 704 36.81 6.64 13.46
N LEU A 705 36.49 7.55 12.55
CA LEU A 705 35.94 8.86 12.84
C LEU A 705 34.76 9.07 11.89
N HIS A 706 33.56 9.30 12.42
CA HIS A 706 32.38 9.43 11.57
C HIS A 706 32.59 10.55 10.51
N PRO A 707 32.42 10.28 9.20
CA PRO A 707 32.74 11.25 8.15
C PRO A 707 32.03 12.60 8.28
N ALA A 708 30.78 12.60 8.73
CA ALA A 708 30.04 13.84 9.00
C ALA A 708 30.67 14.72 10.10
N LEU A 709 31.38 14.13 11.08
CA LEU A 709 32.09 14.90 12.11
C LEU A 709 33.36 15.54 11.57
N LEU A 710 34.12 14.77 10.77
CA LEU A 710 35.31 15.28 10.08
C LEU A 710 34.93 16.43 9.13
N ASP A 711 33.88 16.25 8.35
CA ASP A 711 33.40 17.26 7.41
C ASP A 711 32.91 18.52 8.15
N ALA A 712 32.08 18.38 9.20
CA ALA A 712 31.61 19.51 10.01
C ALA A 712 32.75 20.31 10.66
N ALA A 713 33.85 19.66 11.05
CA ALA A 713 35.04 20.32 11.56
C ALA A 713 35.73 21.21 10.50
N LEU A 714 35.53 20.94 9.21
CA LEU A 714 36.08 21.70 8.09
C LEU A 714 35.18 22.86 7.65
N HIS A 715 33.95 22.96 8.14
CA HIS A 715 33.00 24.04 7.76
C HIS A 715 33.47 25.44 8.14
N ILE A 716 34.46 25.57 9.02
CA ILE A 716 35.13 26.84 9.30
C ILE A 716 35.87 27.42 8.08
N LEU A 717 36.33 26.58 7.15
CA LEU A 717 37.06 27.01 5.95
C LEU A 717 36.20 27.87 4.99
N PRO A 718 35.01 27.42 4.56
CA PRO A 718 34.12 28.27 3.76
C PRO A 718 33.60 29.48 4.54
N LEU A 719 33.38 29.38 5.87
CA LEU A 719 33.02 30.53 6.70
C LEU A 719 34.14 31.58 6.80
N HIS A 720 35.40 31.13 6.78
CA HIS A 720 36.56 32.01 6.82
C HIS A 720 36.73 32.82 5.51
N THR A 721 36.26 32.28 4.39
CA THR A 721 36.44 32.82 3.04
C THR A 721 35.12 33.06 2.29
N LEU A 722 34.09 33.52 3.03
CA LEU A 722 32.76 33.82 2.47
C LEU A 722 32.86 34.70 1.20
N GLY A 723 32.21 34.26 0.13
CA GLY A 723 32.24 34.92 -1.19
C GLY A 723 33.38 34.50 -2.12
N GLY A 724 34.31 33.64 -1.66
CA GLY A 724 35.32 33.00 -2.49
C GLY A 724 34.79 31.82 -3.33
N PRO A 725 35.64 31.18 -4.17
CA PRO A 725 35.25 29.97 -4.89
C PRO A 725 34.85 28.86 -3.91
N ARG A 726 33.92 27.98 -4.32
CA ARG A 726 33.50 26.85 -3.49
C ARG A 726 34.63 25.83 -3.39
N LEU A 727 35.32 25.81 -2.26
CA LEU A 727 36.46 24.94 -2.00
C LEU A 727 35.99 23.64 -1.36
N VAL A 728 36.45 22.51 -1.91
CA VAL A 728 36.24 21.17 -1.35
C VAL A 728 37.59 20.52 -1.05
N PRO A 729 37.67 19.63 -0.04
CA PRO A 729 38.86 18.80 0.18
C PRO A 729 39.17 17.98 -1.08
N TYR A 730 40.38 18.14 -1.60
CA TYR A 730 40.80 17.52 -2.85
C TYR A 730 41.95 16.54 -2.65
N ALA A 731 42.94 16.91 -1.84
CA ALA A 731 44.06 16.03 -1.51
C ALA A 731 44.36 16.05 -0.02
N LEU A 732 44.69 14.89 0.54
CA LEU A 732 45.09 14.73 1.93
C LEU A 732 46.39 13.92 1.97
N ASP A 733 47.36 14.38 2.75
CA ASP A 733 48.61 13.66 2.97
C ASP A 733 48.93 13.58 4.46
N GLY A 734 49.50 12.43 4.84
CA GLY A 734 49.81 12.09 6.23
C GLY A 734 48.57 12.04 7.11
N VAL A 735 47.52 11.34 6.70
CA VAL A 735 46.32 11.14 7.52
C VAL A 735 46.52 9.95 8.44
N ARG A 736 46.37 10.17 9.75
CA ARG A 736 46.43 9.09 10.75
C ARG A 736 45.38 9.28 11.82
N LEU A 737 44.63 8.20 12.08
CA LEU A 737 43.66 8.13 13.17
C LEU A 737 44.33 7.61 14.44
N HIS A 738 44.20 8.35 15.53
CA HIS A 738 44.78 8.04 16.85
C HIS A 738 43.76 7.46 17.82
N ARG A 739 42.47 7.80 17.63
CA ARG A 739 41.37 7.37 18.51
C ARG A 739 40.09 7.17 17.71
N ARG A 740 39.36 6.10 18.02
CA ARG A 740 38.06 5.79 17.43
C ARG A 740 36.87 6.29 18.27
N GLY A 741 35.70 6.41 17.65
CA GLY A 741 34.42 6.65 18.34
C GLY A 741 34.21 8.05 18.90
N ALA A 742 35.02 9.04 18.49
CA ALA A 742 34.82 10.42 18.93
C ALA A 742 33.50 10.97 18.38
N SER A 743 32.62 11.48 19.27
CA SER A 743 31.35 12.13 18.91
C SER A 743 31.42 13.66 18.98
N ARG A 744 32.50 14.19 19.56
CA ARG A 744 32.84 15.62 19.66
C ARG A 744 34.33 15.79 19.44
N VAL A 745 34.71 16.78 18.63
CA VAL A 745 36.10 17.14 18.37
C VAL A 745 36.31 18.64 18.38
N THR A 746 37.51 19.04 18.78
CA THR A 746 38.08 20.35 18.52
C THR A 746 39.11 20.20 17.41
N ALA A 747 38.89 20.92 16.32
CA ALA A 747 39.77 21.01 15.17
C ALA A 747 40.66 22.25 15.27
N HIS A 748 41.92 22.09 14.93
CA HIS A 748 42.87 23.19 14.75
C HIS A 748 43.50 23.08 13.37
N LEU A 749 43.34 24.14 12.58
CA LEU A 749 43.84 24.24 11.23
C LEU A 749 44.91 25.32 11.17
N THR A 750 46.10 24.94 10.72
CA THR A 750 47.24 25.85 10.52
C THR A 750 47.59 25.88 9.05
N ALA A 751 47.71 27.09 8.47
CA ALA A 751 48.04 27.22 7.06
C ALA A 751 49.47 26.72 6.79
N VAL A 752 49.63 25.82 5.81
CA VAL A 752 50.93 25.29 5.37
C VAL A 752 51.22 25.60 3.90
N GLY A 753 50.32 26.35 3.24
CA GLY A 753 50.41 26.82 1.86
C GLY A 753 49.24 27.76 1.53
N SER A 754 49.15 28.23 0.28
CA SER A 754 48.06 29.13 -0.18
C SER A 754 46.68 28.48 -0.21
N ASP A 755 46.64 27.16 -0.37
CA ASP A 755 45.45 26.32 -0.55
C ASP A 755 45.51 25.06 0.33
N ALA A 756 46.40 25.05 1.33
CA ALA A 756 46.69 23.88 2.15
C ALA A 756 46.77 24.19 3.64
N TYR A 757 46.21 23.30 4.45
CA TYR A 757 46.18 23.38 5.91
C TYR A 757 46.71 22.08 6.54
N ARG A 758 47.40 22.16 7.67
CA ARG A 758 47.52 21.01 8.58
C ARG A 758 46.27 20.99 9.46
N LEU A 759 45.68 19.81 9.68
CA LEU A 759 44.52 19.62 10.56
C LEU A 759 44.88 18.66 11.70
N ASP A 760 44.71 19.13 12.93
CA ASP A 760 44.78 18.28 14.13
C ASP A 760 43.41 18.31 14.83
N LEU A 761 42.82 17.13 15.03
CA LEU A 761 41.59 16.91 15.79
C LEU A 761 41.92 16.32 17.14
N ALA A 762 41.29 16.82 18.21
CA ALA A 762 41.27 16.17 19.51
C ALA A 762 39.89 16.15 20.14
N THR A 763 39.73 15.33 21.16
CA THR A 763 38.58 15.39 22.06
C THR A 763 38.55 16.71 22.85
N PRO A 764 37.40 17.09 23.45
CA PRO A 764 37.32 18.30 24.29
C PRO A 764 38.30 18.34 25.47
N ASP A 765 38.77 17.17 25.95
CA ASP A 765 39.82 17.05 26.98
C ASP A 765 41.25 17.05 26.40
N GLY A 766 41.42 17.32 25.11
CA GLY A 766 42.71 17.54 24.46
C GLY A 766 43.44 16.28 23.99
N ARG A 767 42.79 15.11 23.94
CA ARG A 767 43.42 13.87 23.45
C ARG A 767 43.34 13.79 21.93
N PRO A 768 44.43 13.49 21.21
CA PRO A 768 44.41 13.45 19.75
C PRO A 768 43.45 12.37 19.22
N VAL A 769 42.74 12.72 18.15
CA VAL A 769 41.76 11.89 17.44
C VAL A 769 42.23 11.61 16.01
N LEU A 770 42.54 12.64 15.23
CA LEU A 770 43.00 12.53 13.85
C LEU A 770 44.07 13.59 13.58
N THR A 771 45.09 13.25 12.82
CA THR A 771 46.05 14.21 12.24
C THR A 771 46.00 14.10 10.73
N VAL A 772 46.03 15.25 10.05
CA VAL A 772 46.29 15.38 8.60
C VAL A 772 47.44 16.37 8.45
N GLU A 773 48.61 15.89 8.01
CA GLU A 773 49.79 16.74 7.84
C GLU A 773 49.59 17.82 6.79
N ARG A 774 48.85 17.50 5.72
CA ARG A 774 48.48 18.44 4.66
C ARG A 774 47.11 18.12 4.06
N LEU A 775 46.17 19.03 4.21
CA LEU A 775 44.84 19.06 3.61
C LEU A 775 44.82 20.16 2.55
N THR A 776 44.77 19.79 1.28
CA THR A 776 44.70 20.71 0.14
C THR A 776 43.26 20.83 -0.37
N LEU A 777 42.83 22.07 -0.58
CA LEU A 777 41.50 22.41 -1.06
C LEU A 777 41.55 22.79 -2.54
N ARG A 778 40.51 22.49 -3.31
CA ARG A 778 40.35 23.01 -4.67
C ARG A 778 38.94 23.53 -4.93
N PRO A 779 38.80 24.50 -5.87
CA PRO A 779 37.49 24.90 -6.36
C PRO A 779 36.73 23.72 -6.96
N LEU A 780 35.47 23.55 -6.54
CA LEU A 780 34.53 22.66 -7.19
C LEU A 780 34.20 23.22 -8.58
N PRO A 781 34.30 22.43 -9.66
CA PRO A 781 33.95 22.90 -11.00
C PRO A 781 32.48 23.34 -11.04
N ALA A 782 32.25 24.59 -11.47
CA ALA A 782 30.90 25.10 -11.71
C ALA A 782 30.23 24.35 -12.87
N LEU A 783 28.90 24.19 -12.81
CA LEU A 783 28.09 23.77 -13.96
C LEU A 783 28.11 24.88 -15.01
N ALA A 784 29.13 24.90 -15.85
CA ALA A 784 29.07 25.70 -17.07
C ALA A 784 28.14 24.97 -18.04
N GLY A 785 26.97 25.54 -18.32
CA GLY A 785 26.07 25.07 -19.38
C GLY A 785 26.69 25.16 -20.79
N LEU A 786 27.86 25.79 -20.94
CA LEU A 786 28.64 25.84 -22.17
C LEU A 786 30.14 25.65 -21.91
N TYR A 787 30.77 24.81 -22.73
CA TYR A 787 32.22 24.61 -22.78
C TYR A 787 32.76 25.12 -24.11
N ARG A 788 33.94 25.74 -24.08
CA ARG A 788 34.73 26.06 -25.29
C ARG A 788 35.97 25.18 -25.34
N THR A 789 36.41 24.87 -26.56
CA THR A 789 37.77 24.33 -26.74
C THR A 789 38.75 25.46 -26.49
N ALA A 790 39.51 25.39 -25.40
CA ALA A 790 40.66 26.23 -25.13
C ALA A 790 41.94 25.46 -25.44
N TRP A 791 42.96 26.17 -25.90
CA TRP A 791 44.28 25.59 -26.14
C TRP A 791 45.18 25.94 -24.98
N GLU A 792 45.65 24.92 -24.27
CA GLU A 792 46.48 25.10 -23.08
C GLU A 792 47.90 24.62 -23.35
N PRO A 793 48.95 25.30 -22.82
CA PRO A 793 50.31 24.80 -22.85
C PRO A 793 50.40 23.39 -22.27
N ALA A 794 50.96 22.46 -23.04
CA ALA A 794 51.25 21.12 -22.59
C ALA A 794 52.53 21.10 -21.75
N GLY A 795 52.66 20.10 -20.86
CA GLY A 795 53.88 19.85 -20.09
C GLY A 795 55.07 19.45 -20.99
N PRO A 796 56.27 19.23 -20.41
CA PRO A 796 57.48 18.93 -21.17
C PRO A 796 57.32 17.68 -22.04
N LEU A 797 57.84 17.75 -23.27
CA LEU A 797 57.82 16.64 -24.23
C LEU A 797 58.72 15.49 -23.76
N PRO A 798 58.26 14.23 -23.84
CA PRO A 798 59.11 13.07 -23.68
C PRO A 798 60.09 12.96 -24.87
N ALA A 799 61.17 12.20 -24.68
CA ALA A 799 62.11 11.92 -25.75
C ALA A 799 61.38 11.22 -26.93
N PRO A 800 61.68 11.60 -28.19
CA PRO A 800 61.01 11.03 -29.36
C PRO A 800 61.20 9.50 -29.41
N GLN A 801 60.11 8.77 -29.66
CA GLN A 801 60.13 7.32 -29.86
C GLN A 801 59.45 6.97 -31.19
N GLY A 802 60.23 6.50 -32.16
CA GLY A 802 59.73 5.94 -33.44
C GLY A 802 59.81 6.87 -34.66
N GLU A 803 59.73 6.26 -35.84
CA GLU A 803 59.48 6.95 -37.13
C GLU A 803 57.98 7.25 -37.27
N ALA A 804 57.65 8.43 -37.81
CA ALA A 804 56.28 8.81 -38.09
C ALA A 804 56.15 9.28 -39.55
N ASP A 805 55.05 8.90 -40.20
CA ASP A 805 54.76 9.36 -41.54
C ASP A 805 54.05 10.71 -41.49
N ILE A 806 54.64 11.72 -42.12
CA ILE A 806 54.16 13.09 -42.06
C ILE A 806 53.52 13.48 -43.40
N LEU A 807 52.28 13.95 -43.33
CA LEU A 807 51.55 14.53 -44.45
C LEU A 807 51.38 16.04 -44.25
N PRO A 808 52.18 16.88 -44.90
CA PRO A 808 51.99 18.32 -44.87
C PRO A 808 50.81 18.73 -45.76
N VAL A 809 49.85 19.46 -45.18
CA VAL A 809 48.80 20.14 -45.95
C VAL A 809 49.24 21.57 -46.23
N PRO A 810 49.27 22.03 -47.49
CA PRO A 810 49.66 23.40 -47.82
C PRO A 810 48.83 24.43 -47.04
N ALA A 811 49.48 25.43 -46.46
CA ALA A 811 48.78 26.56 -45.84
C ALA A 811 48.04 27.35 -46.94
N GLU A 812 46.72 27.23 -46.99
CA GLU A 812 45.90 27.97 -47.94
C GLU A 812 45.85 29.46 -47.58
N ARG A 813 45.79 30.34 -48.59
CA ARG A 813 45.48 31.76 -48.35
C ARG A 813 44.02 31.90 -47.90
N PRO A 814 43.66 32.98 -47.18
CA PRO A 814 42.27 33.30 -46.89
C PRO A 814 41.43 33.27 -48.18
N GLY A 815 40.43 32.38 -48.25
CA GLY A 815 39.60 32.15 -49.44
C GLY A 815 39.92 30.90 -50.29
N GLY A 816 40.80 30.00 -49.82
CA GLY A 816 41.02 28.66 -50.43
C GLY A 816 39.76 27.79 -50.42
N ASP A 817 39.72 26.79 -51.31
CA ASP A 817 38.59 25.85 -51.46
C ASP A 817 38.67 24.73 -50.40
N PRO A 818 37.80 24.75 -49.37
CA PRO A 818 37.87 23.78 -48.29
C PRO A 818 37.59 22.34 -48.75
N LEU A 819 36.86 22.18 -49.86
CA LEU A 819 36.55 20.87 -50.42
C LEU A 819 37.80 20.24 -51.02
N ALA A 820 38.56 21.00 -51.82
CA ALA A 820 39.82 20.53 -52.40
C ALA A 820 40.84 20.11 -51.34
N ALA A 821 40.98 20.88 -50.26
CA ALA A 821 41.86 20.56 -49.13
C ALA A 821 41.44 19.26 -48.41
N ALA A 822 40.13 19.10 -48.16
CA ALA A 822 39.61 17.89 -47.53
C ALA A 822 39.73 16.65 -48.44
N GLU A 823 39.51 16.79 -49.75
CA GLU A 823 39.63 15.68 -50.71
C GLU A 823 41.06 15.15 -50.83
N ALA A 824 42.06 16.04 -50.84
CA ALA A 824 43.47 15.65 -50.86
C ALA A 824 43.85 14.80 -49.64
N VAL A 825 43.41 15.21 -48.44
CA VAL A 825 43.66 14.47 -47.20
C VAL A 825 42.85 13.17 -47.15
N ARG A 826 41.62 13.17 -47.68
CA ARG A 826 40.77 11.96 -47.76
C ARG A 826 41.43 10.84 -48.54
N ALA A 827 42.12 11.16 -49.65
CA ALA A 827 42.85 10.17 -50.43
C ALA A 827 43.98 9.51 -49.60
N ALA A 828 44.78 10.31 -48.89
CA ALA A 828 45.85 9.81 -48.02
C ALA A 828 45.32 9.00 -46.82
N VAL A 829 44.18 9.38 -46.26
CA VAL A 829 43.48 8.60 -45.21
C VAL A 829 43.02 7.25 -45.77
N ALA A 830 42.39 7.24 -46.94
CA ALA A 830 41.92 6.00 -47.57
C ALA A 830 43.08 5.03 -47.87
N GLU A 831 44.20 5.55 -48.36
CA GLU A 831 45.42 4.78 -48.58
C GLU A 831 46.01 4.24 -47.26
N ARG A 832 46.09 5.08 -46.23
CA ARG A 832 46.54 4.67 -44.88
C ARG A 832 45.66 3.59 -44.27
N LEU A 833 44.35 3.61 -44.52
CA LEU A 833 43.41 2.60 -44.00
C LEU A 833 43.45 1.29 -44.79
N ALA A 834 43.78 1.35 -46.08
CA ALA A 834 43.91 0.16 -46.93
C ALA A 834 45.23 -0.60 -46.71
N GLY A 835 46.26 0.04 -46.14
CA GLY A 835 47.57 -0.56 -45.88
C GLY A 835 47.79 -1.09 -44.45
N ASP A 836 48.82 -1.93 -44.30
CA ASP A 836 49.21 -2.58 -43.04
C ASP A 836 50.11 -1.72 -42.12
N ALA A 837 50.37 -0.46 -42.49
CA ALA A 837 51.22 0.44 -41.71
C ALA A 837 50.60 0.73 -40.32
N THR A 838 51.34 0.44 -39.26
CA THR A 838 50.91 0.62 -37.86
C THR A 838 51.31 1.97 -37.27
N ALA A 839 52.26 2.68 -37.88
CA ALA A 839 52.67 4.02 -37.45
C ALA A 839 51.56 5.05 -37.73
N PRO A 840 51.35 6.04 -36.84
CA PRO A 840 50.35 7.08 -37.04
C PRO A 840 50.72 7.98 -38.22
N LEU A 841 49.74 8.31 -39.08
CA LEU A 841 49.88 9.37 -40.07
C LEU A 841 49.68 10.72 -39.39
N ILE A 842 50.74 11.54 -39.34
CA ILE A 842 50.70 12.89 -38.78
C ILE A 842 50.31 13.87 -39.88
N VAL A 843 49.11 14.44 -39.78
CA VAL A 843 48.64 15.47 -40.72
C VAL A 843 49.00 16.84 -40.17
N LEU A 844 49.90 17.54 -40.88
CA LEU A 844 50.33 18.88 -40.51
C LEU A 844 49.46 19.92 -41.19
N THR A 845 48.98 20.89 -40.42
CA THR A 845 48.26 22.05 -40.94
C THR A 845 48.89 23.36 -40.46
N GLY A 846 48.52 24.47 -41.09
CA GLY A 846 48.70 25.80 -40.52
C GLY A 846 47.43 26.61 -40.76
N GLY A 847 46.75 27.02 -39.69
CA GLY A 847 45.54 27.86 -39.80
C GLY A 847 44.39 27.56 -38.83
N ILE A 848 44.62 26.80 -37.76
CA ILE A 848 43.68 26.71 -36.64
C ILE A 848 43.97 27.81 -35.62
N ALA A 849 42.93 28.47 -35.12
CA ALA A 849 43.09 29.48 -34.07
C ALA A 849 43.40 28.82 -32.71
N VAL A 850 44.59 29.09 -32.18
CA VAL A 850 45.00 28.70 -30.82
C VAL A 850 44.56 29.77 -29.81
N THR A 851 44.66 31.03 -30.20
CA THR A 851 44.21 32.20 -29.44
C THR A 851 43.01 32.89 -30.11
N ASP A 852 42.24 33.67 -29.35
CA ASP A 852 41.00 34.32 -29.85
C ASP A 852 41.27 35.34 -30.99
N ASP A 853 42.52 35.80 -31.14
CA ASP A 853 42.98 36.76 -32.14
C ASP A 853 43.50 36.11 -33.44
N GLU A 854 43.65 34.78 -33.48
CA GLU A 854 44.12 34.07 -34.67
C GLU A 854 42.98 33.83 -35.68
N PRO A 855 43.21 34.04 -36.99
CA PRO A 855 42.23 33.72 -38.02
C PRO A 855 42.12 32.21 -38.22
N VAL A 856 40.88 31.69 -38.28
CA VAL A 856 40.61 30.30 -38.69
C VAL A 856 40.53 30.23 -40.22
N LEU A 857 41.35 29.39 -40.83
CA LEU A 857 41.32 29.12 -42.27
C LEU A 857 40.39 27.94 -42.58
N ALA A 858 39.53 28.10 -43.59
CA ALA A 858 38.46 27.14 -43.89
C ALA A 858 38.99 25.78 -44.39
N GLY A 859 40.05 25.76 -45.20
CA GLY A 859 40.71 24.52 -45.66
C GLY A 859 41.28 23.68 -44.51
N PRO A 860 42.20 24.22 -43.68
CA PRO A 860 42.67 23.54 -42.48
C PRO A 860 41.54 23.09 -41.54
N ALA A 861 40.50 23.92 -41.34
CA ALA A 861 39.35 23.55 -40.53
C ALA A 861 38.56 22.35 -41.09
N ALA A 862 38.44 22.22 -42.41
CA ALA A 862 37.81 21.09 -43.07
C ALA A 862 38.66 19.80 -42.93
N VAL A 863 39.99 19.91 -43.09
CA VAL A 863 40.95 18.82 -42.85
C VAL A 863 40.88 18.33 -41.41
N TRP A 864 40.84 19.23 -40.43
CA TRP A 864 40.69 18.88 -39.02
C TRP A 864 39.36 18.16 -38.76
N GLY A 865 38.27 18.59 -39.41
CA GLY A 865 36.99 17.91 -39.34
C GLY A 865 37.04 16.47 -39.86
N LEU A 866 37.67 16.26 -41.02
CA LEU A 866 37.83 14.95 -41.65
C LEU A 866 38.70 14.01 -40.79
N ILE A 867 39.89 14.46 -40.38
CA ILE A 867 40.80 13.62 -39.60
C ILE A 867 40.24 13.31 -38.22
N ARG A 868 39.50 14.22 -37.57
CA ARG A 868 38.79 13.93 -36.32
C ARG A 868 37.72 12.83 -36.46
N ALA A 869 37.12 12.69 -37.65
CA ALA A 869 36.24 11.57 -37.94
C ALA A 869 37.05 10.27 -38.02
N ALA A 870 38.13 10.27 -38.82
CA ALA A 870 39.02 9.11 -38.96
C ALA A 870 39.66 8.66 -37.62
N GLN A 871 40.09 9.61 -36.77
CA GLN A 871 40.66 9.33 -35.44
C GLN A 871 39.70 8.61 -34.50
N ALA A 872 38.39 8.88 -34.61
CA ALA A 872 37.41 8.22 -33.75
C ALA A 872 37.06 6.81 -34.22
N GLU A 873 37.06 6.59 -35.53
CA GLU A 873 36.86 5.24 -36.10
C GLU A 873 38.13 4.39 -35.97
N HIS A 874 39.31 5.03 -35.98
CA HIS A 874 40.61 4.38 -35.92
C HIS A 874 41.57 5.07 -34.92
N PRO A 875 41.36 4.86 -33.60
CA PRO A 875 42.21 5.46 -32.56
C PRO A 875 43.69 5.11 -32.73
N GLY A 876 44.58 6.10 -32.54
CA GLY A 876 46.03 5.91 -32.62
C GLY A 876 46.62 5.79 -34.03
N ARG A 877 45.79 5.77 -35.09
CA ARG A 877 46.26 5.68 -36.50
C ARG A 877 46.54 7.04 -37.15
N PHE A 878 46.06 8.13 -36.57
CA PHE A 878 46.17 9.48 -37.11
C PHE A 878 46.43 10.50 -36.00
N ALA A 879 47.28 11.48 -36.26
CA ALA A 879 47.50 12.64 -35.40
C ALA A 879 47.35 13.94 -36.19
N LEU A 880 46.83 15.00 -35.55
CA LEU A 880 46.72 16.34 -36.11
C LEU A 880 47.67 17.28 -35.39
N VAL A 881 48.56 17.94 -36.14
CA VAL A 881 49.43 18.97 -35.57
C VAL A 881 49.32 20.25 -36.41
N ASP A 882 48.79 21.31 -35.81
CA ASP A 882 48.84 22.64 -36.42
C ASP A 882 50.16 23.30 -36.02
N THR A 883 51.01 23.69 -36.97
CA THR A 883 52.38 24.13 -36.66
C THR A 883 52.74 25.44 -37.35
N ASP A 884 53.52 26.26 -36.64
CA ASP A 884 54.18 27.45 -37.17
C ASP A 884 55.57 27.14 -37.76
N GLY A 885 55.97 25.86 -37.79
CA GLY A 885 57.24 25.38 -38.34
C GLY A 885 58.42 25.39 -37.35
N THR A 886 58.16 25.59 -36.06
CA THR A 886 59.23 25.69 -35.03
C THR A 886 59.78 24.36 -34.50
N HIS A 887 59.16 23.21 -34.83
CA HIS A 887 59.64 21.88 -34.46
C HIS A 887 60.10 21.08 -35.69
N ASP A 888 61.14 20.26 -35.52
CA ASP A 888 61.59 19.28 -36.52
C ASP A 888 60.70 18.02 -36.51
N GLU A 889 60.95 17.10 -37.45
CA GLU A 889 60.15 15.86 -37.59
C GLU A 889 60.15 15.01 -36.32
N ALA A 890 61.28 14.96 -35.59
CA ALA A 890 61.39 14.23 -34.33
C ALA A 890 60.52 14.85 -33.23
N GLY A 891 60.50 16.19 -33.13
CA GLY A 891 59.61 16.91 -32.22
C GLY A 891 58.13 16.69 -32.56
N LEU A 892 57.78 16.69 -33.84
CA LEU A 892 56.40 16.43 -34.30
C LEU A 892 55.95 15.00 -34.00
N ALA A 893 56.84 14.01 -34.15
CA ALA A 893 56.57 12.63 -33.77
C ALA A 893 56.35 12.47 -32.25
N ALA A 894 57.16 13.13 -31.42
CA ALA A 894 56.99 13.14 -29.96
C ALA A 894 55.65 13.77 -29.54
N ILE A 895 55.26 14.88 -30.18
CA ILE A 895 53.97 15.53 -29.97
C ILE A 895 52.82 14.58 -30.33
N ALA A 896 52.87 13.97 -31.52
CA ALA A 896 51.81 13.09 -32.01
C ALA A 896 51.67 11.78 -31.22
N ALA A 897 52.76 11.25 -30.67
CA ALA A 897 52.75 10.08 -29.80
C ALA A 897 52.03 10.34 -28.47
N GLN A 898 52.11 11.58 -27.97
CA GLN A 898 51.52 11.96 -26.70
C GLN A 898 50.11 12.52 -26.84
N TRP A 899 49.83 13.24 -27.93
CA TRP A 899 48.54 13.88 -28.15
C TRP A 899 48.02 13.63 -29.57
N PRO A 900 46.76 13.16 -29.71
CA PRO A 900 46.15 12.97 -31.02
C PRO A 900 45.92 14.31 -31.73
N GLN A 901 45.90 15.43 -31.01
CA GLN A 901 45.72 16.76 -31.54
C GLN A 901 46.59 17.76 -30.77
N ALA A 902 47.39 18.53 -31.48
CA ALA A 902 48.22 19.57 -30.91
C ALA A 902 48.33 20.78 -31.84
N ALA A 903 48.68 21.93 -31.27
CA ALA A 903 49.08 23.11 -32.01
C ALA A 903 50.40 23.65 -31.46
N VAL A 904 51.31 24.04 -32.33
CA VAL A 904 52.62 24.57 -31.96
C VAL A 904 52.64 26.06 -32.25
N ARG A 905 52.96 26.86 -31.24
CA ARG A 905 53.15 28.31 -31.34
C ARG A 905 54.43 28.70 -30.62
N THR A 906 55.38 29.31 -31.34
CA THR A 906 56.65 29.80 -30.81
C THR A 906 57.42 28.74 -30.01
N GLY A 907 57.44 27.49 -30.49
CA GLY A 907 58.07 26.36 -29.79
C GLY A 907 57.30 25.82 -28.58
N THR A 908 56.14 26.37 -28.24
CA THR A 908 55.27 25.83 -27.18
C THR A 908 54.21 24.93 -27.79
N VAL A 909 54.05 23.73 -27.23
CA VAL A 909 52.99 22.81 -27.61
C VAL A 909 51.72 23.16 -26.84
N HIS A 910 50.64 23.35 -27.56
CA HIS A 910 49.31 23.55 -27.02
C HIS A 910 48.42 22.36 -27.36
N VAL A 911 47.58 21.95 -26.41
CA VAL A 911 46.64 20.84 -26.60
C VAL A 911 45.21 21.32 -26.36
N PRO A 912 44.22 20.81 -27.11
CA PRO A 912 42.85 21.24 -26.97
C PRO A 912 42.28 20.64 -25.67
N ARG A 913 41.75 21.50 -24.81
CA ARG A 913 41.02 21.16 -23.59
C ARG A 913 39.64 21.79 -23.64
N LEU A 914 38.68 21.18 -22.95
CA LEU A 914 37.38 21.83 -22.72
C LEU A 914 37.52 22.74 -21.51
N ALA A 915 37.47 24.04 -21.74
CA ALA A 915 37.36 25.03 -20.69
C ALA A 915 35.89 25.47 -20.56
N PRO A 916 35.36 25.65 -19.34
CA PRO A 916 34.05 26.25 -19.16
C PRO A 916 34.06 27.65 -19.79
N VAL A 917 32.97 28.00 -20.47
CA VAL A 917 32.73 29.40 -20.86
C VAL A 917 32.36 30.13 -19.58
N GLY A 918 33.26 30.97 -19.05
CA GLY A 918 32.87 31.89 -17.98
C GLY A 918 31.73 32.77 -18.46
N GLU A 919 30.75 33.04 -17.59
CA GLU A 919 29.80 34.13 -17.86
C GLU A 919 30.64 35.38 -18.15
N ARG A 920 30.56 35.87 -19.39
CA ARG A 920 31.12 37.16 -19.72
C ARG A 920 30.33 38.14 -18.86
N THR A 921 30.93 38.67 -17.80
CA THR A 921 30.44 39.90 -17.18
C THR A 921 30.66 41.01 -18.18
N ASP A 922 29.78 41.10 -19.18
CA ASP A 922 29.62 42.30 -19.99
C ASP A 922 29.00 43.35 -19.07
N THR A 923 29.84 44.08 -18.36
CA THR A 923 29.47 45.36 -17.75
C THR A 923 29.42 46.49 -18.78
N ASP A 924 29.30 46.16 -20.07
CA ASP A 924 29.08 47.14 -21.14
C ASP A 924 28.00 46.63 -22.11
N ASP A 925 26.78 46.52 -21.60
CA ASP A 925 25.57 46.49 -22.46
C ASP A 925 25.30 47.91 -22.97
N THR A 926 26.21 48.42 -23.79
CA THR A 926 25.83 49.34 -24.87
C THR A 926 25.51 48.49 -26.09
N ARG A 927 24.31 47.89 -26.10
CA ARG A 927 23.61 47.51 -27.32
C ARG A 927 23.43 48.74 -28.22
N ALA A 928 24.48 49.11 -28.96
CA ALA A 928 24.30 49.77 -30.23
C ALA A 928 23.58 48.78 -31.15
N PRO A 929 22.43 49.13 -31.74
CA PRO A 929 21.79 48.30 -32.75
C PRO A 929 22.80 48.02 -33.87
N ILE A 930 22.99 46.75 -34.22
CA ILE A 930 23.59 46.41 -35.51
C ILE A 930 22.57 46.86 -36.55
N ASP A 931 22.85 47.99 -37.22
CA ASP A 931 22.02 48.49 -38.31
C ASP A 931 21.83 47.37 -39.36
N PRO A 932 20.59 47.10 -39.81
CA PRO A 932 20.37 46.16 -40.89
C PRO A 932 21.07 46.70 -42.16
N PRO A 933 21.80 45.86 -42.91
CA PRO A 933 22.36 46.29 -44.18
C PRO A 933 21.23 46.76 -45.10
N THR A 934 21.34 48.00 -45.57
CA THR A 934 20.41 48.60 -46.53
C THR A 934 20.55 47.84 -47.85
N VAL A 935 19.64 46.92 -48.14
CA VAL A 935 19.52 46.31 -49.47
C VAL A 935 18.67 47.25 -50.32
N THR A 936 19.30 48.23 -50.94
CA THR A 936 18.70 49.07 -51.98
C THR A 936 18.60 48.28 -53.27
N GLY A 937 17.38 47.88 -53.65
CA GLY A 937 17.09 47.32 -54.98
C GLY A 937 16.04 46.22 -54.95
N ALA A 938 14.77 46.58 -54.78
CA ALA A 938 13.67 45.74 -55.21
C ALA A 938 13.07 46.35 -56.50
N PRO A 939 13.03 45.64 -57.64
CA PRO A 939 12.14 46.01 -58.72
C PRO A 939 10.72 45.57 -58.34
N THR A 940 9.80 46.52 -58.44
CA THR A 940 8.35 46.38 -58.32
C THR A 940 7.81 45.50 -59.45
N VAL A 941 6.95 44.53 -59.14
CA VAL A 941 6.00 43.99 -60.13
C VAL A 941 4.64 43.79 -59.49
N THR A 942 3.67 44.30 -60.23
CA THR A 942 2.25 44.46 -60.01
C THR A 942 1.46 43.16 -60.09
N ASP A 943 0.34 43.17 -59.38
CA ASP A 943 -0.76 42.21 -59.37
C ASP A 943 -1.49 42.17 -60.73
N THR A 944 -1.76 40.97 -61.27
CA THR A 944 -3.00 40.67 -62.04
C THR A 944 -3.22 39.17 -62.30
N SER A 945 -4.30 38.66 -61.70
CA SER A 945 -5.39 37.85 -62.29
C SER A 945 -5.20 36.44 -62.89
N THR A 946 -6.06 35.55 -62.36
CA THR A 946 -6.97 34.57 -63.02
C THR A 946 -6.49 33.17 -63.46
N ALA A 947 -7.15 32.16 -62.86
CA ALA A 947 -7.71 30.89 -63.38
C ALA A 947 -6.95 30.15 -64.52
N THR A 948 -6.77 28.82 -64.53
CA THR A 948 -7.82 27.78 -64.46
C THR A 948 -7.15 26.39 -64.38
N ASP A 949 -7.86 25.47 -63.72
CA ASP A 949 -7.90 23.99 -63.79
C ASP A 949 -7.16 23.25 -64.93
N THR A 950 -6.48 22.11 -64.62
CA THR A 950 -6.78 20.76 -65.15
C THR A 950 -5.75 19.66 -64.77
N SER A 951 -6.30 18.58 -64.20
CA SER A 951 -6.00 17.14 -64.38
C SER A 951 -4.58 16.55 -64.28
N ALA A 952 -4.53 15.53 -63.41
CA ALA A 952 -3.48 14.53 -63.17
C ALA A 952 -3.14 13.64 -64.39
N THR A 953 -1.91 13.14 -64.44
CA THR A 953 -1.58 11.71 -64.27
C THR A 953 -0.07 11.50 -64.25
N ASP A 954 0.39 10.81 -63.22
CA ASP A 954 1.77 10.39 -63.00
C ASP A 954 1.87 8.90 -63.35
N THR A 955 2.94 8.51 -64.05
CA THR A 955 3.26 7.12 -64.38
C THR A 955 4.71 6.81 -64.01
N SER A 956 4.86 5.66 -63.37
CA SER A 956 6.00 4.73 -63.45
C SER A 956 7.21 4.97 -62.51
N THR A 957 7.31 4.06 -61.54
CA THR A 957 8.42 3.12 -61.31
C THR A 957 9.88 3.52 -61.56
N ALA A 958 10.67 3.18 -60.53
CA ALA A 958 12.05 2.68 -60.52
C ALA A 958 13.17 3.70 -60.24
N THR A 959 13.73 3.54 -59.03
CA THR A 959 15.16 3.44 -58.73
C THR A 959 16.11 4.38 -59.46
N ASP A 960 16.54 5.46 -58.80
CA ASP A 960 17.95 5.87 -58.91
C ASP A 960 18.41 6.84 -57.81
N THR A 961 19.52 6.45 -57.19
CA THR A 961 20.68 7.23 -56.76
C THR A 961 20.58 8.77 -56.80
N VAL A 962 20.67 9.44 -55.63
CA VAL A 962 20.97 10.88 -55.57
C VAL A 962 22.47 11.08 -55.37
N THR A 963 23.18 11.13 -56.49
CA THR A 963 24.44 11.88 -56.62
C THR A 963 24.09 13.36 -56.78
N GLY A 964 24.31 14.16 -55.74
CA GLY A 964 24.19 15.62 -55.80
C GLY A 964 25.57 16.27 -55.98
N LEU A 965 26.09 16.30 -57.21
CA LEU A 965 27.08 17.31 -57.60
C LEU A 965 26.35 18.65 -57.69
N VAL A 966 26.78 19.65 -56.92
CA VAL A 966 26.24 21.01 -57.01
C VAL A 966 27.00 21.76 -58.11
N ASP A 967 26.24 22.19 -59.12
CA ASP A 967 26.63 23.02 -60.25
C ASP A 967 27.14 24.41 -59.78
N THR A 968 28.39 24.76 -60.09
CA THR A 968 29.09 25.96 -59.60
C THR A 968 28.90 27.22 -60.46
N ALA A 969 27.80 27.34 -61.21
CA ALA A 969 27.61 28.48 -62.14
C ALA A 969 26.29 29.25 -61.99
N ALA A 970 25.56 29.11 -60.89
CA ALA A 970 24.37 29.92 -60.60
C ALA A 970 24.66 30.99 -59.55
N ALA A 971 24.27 32.24 -59.83
CA ALA A 971 24.33 33.34 -58.85
C ALA A 971 23.58 32.93 -57.56
N PRO A 972 24.13 33.20 -56.37
CA PRO A 972 23.58 32.68 -55.12
C PRO A 972 22.15 33.19 -54.93
N ALA A 973 21.21 32.26 -54.78
CA ALA A 973 19.82 32.57 -54.46
C ALA A 973 19.77 33.45 -53.19
N PRO A 974 18.88 34.46 -53.14
CA PRO A 974 18.75 35.30 -51.94
C PRO A 974 18.35 34.43 -50.74
N TRP A 975 19.02 34.65 -49.60
CA TRP A 975 18.78 33.91 -48.36
C TRP A 975 17.30 33.99 -47.95
N PRO A 976 16.64 32.87 -47.59
CA PRO A 976 15.22 32.88 -47.28
C PRO A 976 14.89 33.83 -46.12
N ARG A 977 13.91 34.72 -46.31
CA ARG A 977 13.44 35.67 -45.29
C ARG A 977 12.92 35.00 -43.99
N SER A 978 12.65 33.69 -44.01
CA SER A 978 12.23 32.90 -42.85
C SER A 978 13.35 32.66 -41.81
N ALA A 979 14.63 32.86 -42.17
CA ALA A 979 15.75 32.66 -41.24
C ALA A 979 15.95 33.82 -40.23
N ALA A 980 15.29 34.97 -40.43
CA ALA A 980 15.40 36.12 -39.52
C ALA A 980 14.60 35.95 -38.21
N GLY A 981 13.68 34.99 -38.15
CA GLY A 981 12.90 34.66 -36.94
C GLY A 981 12.88 33.17 -36.57
N GLY A 982 13.51 32.30 -37.37
CA GLY A 982 13.59 30.86 -37.13
C GLY A 982 14.93 30.43 -36.51
N THR A 983 14.94 29.26 -35.87
CA THR A 983 16.18 28.66 -35.37
C THR A 983 16.95 28.00 -36.52
N VAL A 984 18.19 28.41 -36.76
CA VAL A 984 19.06 27.78 -37.76
C VAL A 984 19.88 26.67 -37.11
N LEU A 985 19.72 25.45 -37.61
CA LEU A 985 20.47 24.29 -37.18
C LEU A 985 21.85 24.26 -37.86
N VAL A 986 22.93 24.25 -37.09
CA VAL A 986 24.28 24.00 -37.59
C VAL A 986 24.76 22.65 -37.05
N THR A 987 24.72 21.62 -37.90
CA THR A 987 25.28 20.30 -37.59
C THR A 987 26.79 20.32 -37.76
N GLY A 988 27.54 19.85 -36.76
CA GLY A 988 28.98 20.05 -36.64
C GLY A 988 29.38 21.40 -36.00
N GLY A 989 28.44 22.10 -35.36
CA GLY A 989 28.59 23.49 -34.90
C GLY A 989 29.71 23.74 -33.88
N THR A 990 30.20 22.70 -33.20
CA THR A 990 31.32 22.82 -32.22
C THR A 990 32.71 22.79 -32.86
N GLY A 991 32.84 22.37 -34.12
CA GLY A 991 34.10 22.36 -34.87
C GLY A 991 34.53 23.75 -35.37
N ALA A 992 35.80 23.91 -35.76
CA ALA A 992 36.36 25.18 -36.23
C ALA A 992 35.57 25.78 -37.42
N LEU A 993 35.21 24.94 -38.40
CA LEU A 993 34.40 25.34 -39.55
C LEU A 993 32.96 25.68 -39.13
N GLY A 994 32.35 24.87 -38.25
CA GLY A 994 31.00 25.12 -37.73
C GLY A 994 30.87 26.47 -36.99
N ARG A 995 31.90 26.86 -36.21
CA ARG A 995 31.97 28.17 -35.57
C ARG A 995 32.12 29.31 -36.58
N ALA A 996 32.97 29.13 -37.61
CA ALA A 996 33.12 30.12 -38.67
C ALA A 996 31.82 30.32 -39.45
N THR A 997 31.11 29.23 -39.76
CA THR A 997 29.78 29.25 -40.38
C THR A 997 28.76 29.95 -39.48
N ALA A 998 28.70 29.61 -38.19
CA ALA A 998 27.81 30.26 -37.24
C ALA A 998 28.08 31.77 -37.14
N ARG A 999 29.36 32.18 -37.04
CA ARG A 999 29.75 33.60 -37.05
C ARG A 999 29.31 34.29 -38.33
N HIS A 1000 29.50 33.67 -39.49
CA HIS A 1000 29.07 34.21 -40.78
C HIS A 1000 27.53 34.35 -40.86
N LEU A 1001 26.77 33.38 -40.35
CA LEU A 1001 25.31 33.44 -40.27
C LEU A 1001 24.83 34.61 -39.40
N VAL A 1002 25.47 34.85 -38.26
CA VAL A 1002 25.15 35.98 -37.38
C VAL A 1002 25.54 37.32 -38.01
N THR A 1003 26.77 37.45 -38.51
CA THR A 1003 27.31 38.75 -38.95
C THR A 1003 26.84 39.16 -40.35
N ARG A 1004 26.70 38.21 -41.29
CA ARG A 1004 26.35 38.49 -42.69
C ARG A 1004 24.85 38.37 -42.95
N TYR A 1005 24.18 37.43 -42.27
CA TYR A 1005 22.77 37.11 -42.52
C TYR A 1005 21.84 37.45 -41.35
N GLY A 1006 22.37 37.97 -40.24
CA GLY A 1006 21.57 38.48 -39.12
C GLY A 1006 20.84 37.40 -38.32
N VAL A 1007 21.25 36.12 -38.41
CA VAL A 1007 20.62 35.00 -37.68
C VAL A 1007 20.79 35.21 -36.17
N ARG A 1008 19.67 35.24 -35.43
CA ARG A 1008 19.67 35.47 -33.98
C ARG A 1008 19.50 34.22 -33.13
N THR A 1009 18.96 33.16 -33.72
CA THR A 1009 18.69 31.91 -33.01
C THR A 1009 19.39 30.77 -33.74
N LEU A 1010 20.46 30.25 -33.14
CA LEU A 1010 21.27 29.16 -33.67
C LEU A 1010 21.13 27.94 -32.75
N LEU A 1011 20.87 26.77 -33.34
CA LEU A 1011 21.00 25.50 -32.66
C LEU A 1011 22.24 24.80 -33.19
N LEU A 1012 23.30 24.74 -32.39
CA LEU A 1012 24.53 24.04 -32.74
C LEU A 1012 24.43 22.59 -32.28
N VAL A 1013 24.40 21.66 -33.22
CA VAL A 1013 24.40 20.22 -32.92
C VAL A 1013 25.74 19.64 -33.31
N SER A 1014 26.28 18.72 -32.52
CA SER A 1014 27.48 17.97 -32.86
C SER A 1014 27.29 16.51 -32.45
N ARG A 1015 27.94 15.58 -33.16
CA ARG A 1015 27.82 14.13 -32.92
C ARG A 1015 28.51 13.65 -31.63
N ARG A 1016 29.10 14.54 -30.82
CA ARG A 1016 29.84 14.19 -29.60
C ARG A 1016 29.48 15.13 -28.45
N GLY A 1017 28.97 14.55 -27.37
CA GLY A 1017 28.75 15.24 -26.09
C GLY A 1017 29.95 15.10 -25.15
N PRO A 1018 29.89 15.71 -23.95
CA PRO A 1018 31.03 15.85 -23.01
C PRO A 1018 31.61 14.54 -22.44
N GLY A 1019 30.95 13.40 -22.62
CA GLY A 1019 31.30 12.11 -22.00
C GLY A 1019 31.97 11.09 -22.92
N HIS A 1020 32.45 11.50 -24.09
CA HIS A 1020 33.22 10.61 -24.98
C HIS A 1020 34.70 11.02 -24.92
N PRO A 1021 35.65 10.08 -24.73
CA PRO A 1021 37.08 10.38 -24.57
C PRO A 1021 37.68 11.18 -25.73
#